data_AF-A0A7S2EEJ6-F1
#
_entry.id   AF-A0A7S2EEJ6-F1
#
_cell.length_a   1.000
_cell.length_b   1.000
_cell.length_c   1.000
_cell.angle_alpha   90.00
_cell.angle_beta   90.00
_cell.angle_gamma   90.00
#
_symmetry.space_group_name_H-M   'P 1'
#
loop_
_entity.id
_entity.type
_entity.pdbx_description
1 polymer ?
#
loop_
_entity_poly.entity_id
_entity_poly.type
_entity_poly.pdbx_seq_one_letter_code
_entity_poly.pdbx_strand_id
1 'polypeptide(L)'
;MATLEQTENTLRNTEDTLAAEIQKKEETMAKLAETEATLKATEDTLAEEIRIKEETMAKLAETEAVLKKTQETLADEIRIKEETMAKLAETETVLKKTQETLAEEIRIKEVTMAKLADTEAVLKKTQDTLAEEIRIKEVTMAKLADTEAVLKKTQETLEEEIKKKEDVISKLKKTEVMVKKTAVILDETQQTETSLTDEASKLLATLKESIVDGDSLHSLVVLQRQLHVELKSATRNFHAASLNVLKETSATLDNLASMNNNYRSLVESSANDVHYQEQRFINEMSDLMTEIRRDVKTLTDTMKAQVVDDGGIVPTLDETSSRAKQGLDNTFAFVSKGDDELLRSCKAARQQLKESSDKLKDLSVTHTSKSAESLSTLESGINSSKEKIAAMVTSVTEALKAARDARFQARAAHNELLQRWKVSSLAASKCIENTSKDQSNIVDSTIAFFGTEMQNHDKMESALQDQTSYILKNGDAHIDHVSEQASMLSKQKESLAAAHERNQKMRENFMQTVMAGVQELMTKQMDLLGIEQNEQFGVLQSSTENLTNANGSIRQSAKDIFADVESTNSMLTEHVQIVRKNDIHVTGIMEKTKETLDEIASSSIDHQESTSTFANNAADGISSMDNIDSEKTNVIIKHVESDGAQCSDHLKDIVLKQTRDNIENLTEAGDRIYLYGAQGIIPNSMSDIDTIENPRKEVMNGLDKRVKEVSAGISTGQEKIKVIAGEQCATADELYADAQTKEMVFEEDISSRRKSQVDQNKEHILNGTADYANTTKYILSEGTAQTNDLKNKIGDFVMNDIKAEEEIAPDPVRLSLSYSEDFTSTPTDDAILRGRDFVSNDEMILSNGHSKGSIFTDIKSLLLFNASQVL
;
A
#
# COMPACT_ATOMS: atom_id res chain seq x y z
N MET A 1 -11.03 -119.75 -62.47
CA MET A 1 -9.84 -118.88 -62.36
C MET A 1 -10.21 -117.41 -62.47
N ALA A 2 -11.01 -116.98 -63.46
CA ALA A 2 -11.49 -115.59 -63.59
C ALA A 2 -12.36 -115.04 -62.43
N THR A 3 -13.10 -115.89 -61.71
CA THR A 3 -13.93 -115.47 -60.57
C THR A 3 -13.15 -115.18 -59.28
N LEU A 4 -11.93 -115.73 -59.14
CA LEU A 4 -11.09 -115.50 -57.96
C LEU A 4 -10.38 -114.13 -58.04
N GLU A 5 -9.88 -113.79 -59.23
CA GLU A 5 -9.19 -112.52 -59.53
C GLU A 5 -10.14 -111.31 -59.42
N GLN A 6 -11.40 -111.48 -59.81
CA GLN A 6 -12.44 -110.45 -59.61
C GLN A 6 -12.78 -110.27 -58.12
N THR A 7 -12.74 -111.34 -57.32
CA THR A 7 -12.99 -111.27 -55.88
C THR A 7 -11.81 -110.62 -55.14
N GLU A 8 -10.56 -110.90 -55.53
CA GLU A 8 -9.35 -110.23 -55.01
C GLU A 8 -9.32 -108.73 -55.34
N ASN A 9 -9.64 -108.33 -56.58
CA ASN A 9 -9.72 -106.91 -56.93
C ASN A 9 -10.86 -106.19 -56.19
N THR A 10 -11.97 -106.88 -55.92
CA THR A 10 -13.07 -106.31 -55.11
C THR A 10 -12.65 -106.17 -53.64
N LEU A 11 -11.94 -107.15 -53.09
CA LEU A 11 -11.43 -107.11 -51.72
C LEU A 11 -10.42 -105.96 -51.54
N ARG A 12 -9.46 -105.83 -52.47
CA ARG A 12 -8.46 -104.76 -52.46
C ARG A 12 -9.07 -103.37 -52.60
N ASN A 13 -10.05 -103.19 -53.49
CA ASN A 13 -10.79 -101.93 -53.58
C ASN A 13 -11.59 -101.64 -52.30
N THR A 14 -12.11 -102.67 -51.62
CA THR A 14 -12.81 -102.51 -50.35
C THR A 14 -11.84 -102.12 -49.23
N GLU A 15 -10.63 -102.69 -49.21
CA GLU A 15 -9.54 -102.34 -48.28
C GLU A 15 -9.05 -100.91 -48.49
N ASP A 16 -8.84 -100.48 -49.74
CA ASP A 16 -8.43 -99.11 -50.08
C ASP A 16 -9.55 -98.10 -49.71
N THR A 17 -10.82 -98.47 -49.91
CA THR A 17 -11.97 -97.63 -49.49
C THR A 17 -12.07 -97.55 -47.97
N LEU A 18 -11.85 -98.64 -47.26
CA LEU A 18 -11.87 -98.68 -45.79
C LEU A 18 -10.70 -97.87 -45.21
N ALA A 19 -9.51 -97.93 -45.82
CA ALA A 19 -8.36 -97.13 -45.42
C ALA A 19 -8.60 -95.62 -45.62
N ALA A 20 -9.22 -95.23 -46.74
CA ALA A 20 -9.61 -93.84 -46.98
C ALA A 20 -10.70 -93.35 -46.00
N GLU A 21 -11.65 -94.21 -45.63
CA GLU A 21 -12.65 -93.88 -44.59
C GLU A 21 -12.04 -93.76 -43.19
N ILE A 22 -11.05 -94.61 -42.85
CA ILE A 22 -10.31 -94.50 -41.59
C ILE A 22 -9.53 -93.19 -41.53
N GLN A 23 -8.79 -92.83 -42.60
CA GLN A 23 -8.06 -91.56 -42.66
C GLN A 23 -9.01 -90.35 -42.54
N LYS A 24 -10.15 -90.39 -43.23
CA LYS A 24 -11.17 -89.34 -43.12
C LYS A 24 -11.75 -89.24 -41.71
N LYS A 25 -11.94 -90.37 -41.02
CA LYS A 25 -12.40 -90.41 -39.63
C LYS A 25 -11.35 -89.84 -38.67
N GLU A 26 -10.07 -90.15 -38.87
CA GLU A 26 -8.96 -89.59 -38.10
C GLU A 26 -8.84 -88.07 -38.29
N GLU A 27 -8.95 -87.57 -39.53
CA GLU A 27 -9.01 -86.12 -39.80
C GLU A 27 -10.23 -85.46 -39.15
N THR A 28 -11.37 -86.15 -39.13
CA THR A 28 -12.59 -85.64 -38.47
C THR A 28 -12.42 -85.61 -36.94
N MET A 29 -11.77 -86.62 -36.36
CA MET A 29 -11.44 -86.66 -34.93
C MET A 29 -10.41 -85.59 -34.55
N ALA A 30 -9.41 -85.33 -35.40
CA ALA A 30 -8.43 -84.27 -35.19
C ALA A 30 -9.10 -82.88 -35.20
N LYS A 31 -9.99 -82.63 -36.17
CA LYS A 31 -10.80 -81.40 -36.22
C LYS A 31 -11.72 -81.26 -35.02
N LEU A 32 -12.33 -82.35 -34.55
CA LEU A 32 -13.20 -82.32 -33.37
C LEU A 32 -12.41 -81.97 -32.11
N ALA A 33 -11.21 -82.56 -31.93
CA ALA A 33 -10.33 -82.25 -30.81
C ALA A 33 -9.81 -80.79 -30.85
N GLU A 34 -9.51 -80.28 -32.04
CA GLU A 34 -9.17 -78.87 -32.23
C GLU A 34 -10.35 -77.97 -31.83
N THR A 35 -11.57 -78.32 -32.27
CA THR A 35 -12.79 -77.56 -31.94
C THR A 35 -13.09 -77.57 -30.43
N GLU A 36 -12.88 -78.71 -29.75
CA GLU A 36 -13.02 -78.82 -28.29
C GLU A 36 -11.97 -77.97 -27.55
N ALA A 37 -10.73 -77.90 -28.05
CA ALA A 37 -9.70 -77.04 -27.51
C ALA A 37 -10.04 -75.55 -27.68
N THR A 38 -10.59 -75.15 -28.84
CA THR A 38 -11.04 -73.77 -29.07
C THR A 38 -12.24 -73.42 -28.20
N LEU A 39 -13.18 -74.34 -28.01
CA LEU A 39 -14.34 -74.15 -27.14
C LEU A 39 -13.90 -73.92 -25.69
N LYS A 40 -12.96 -74.74 -25.18
CA LYS A 40 -12.38 -74.59 -23.85
C LYS A 40 -11.70 -73.23 -23.66
N ALA A 41 -10.88 -72.81 -24.63
CA ALA A 41 -10.22 -71.50 -24.58
C ALA A 41 -11.24 -70.34 -24.59
N THR A 42 -12.36 -70.51 -25.30
CA THR A 42 -13.45 -69.53 -25.32
C THR A 42 -14.19 -69.47 -23.99
N GLU A 43 -14.45 -70.62 -23.36
CA GLU A 43 -15.06 -70.70 -22.02
C GLU A 43 -14.17 -70.03 -20.95
N ASP A 44 -12.86 -70.27 -20.99
CA ASP A 44 -11.89 -69.65 -20.07
C ASP A 44 -11.82 -68.11 -20.27
N THR A 45 -11.88 -67.65 -21.53
CA THR A 45 -11.91 -66.21 -21.85
C THR A 45 -13.20 -65.56 -21.34
N LEU A 46 -14.33 -66.23 -21.50
CA LEU A 46 -15.63 -65.73 -21.03
C LEU A 46 -15.71 -65.67 -19.50
N ALA A 47 -15.11 -66.66 -18.80
CA ALA A 47 -15.02 -66.65 -17.34
C ALA A 47 -14.19 -65.46 -16.82
N GLU A 48 -13.10 -65.12 -17.50
CA GLU A 48 -12.28 -63.96 -17.15
C GLU A 48 -12.99 -62.63 -17.42
N GLU A 49 -13.73 -62.50 -18.53
CA GLU A 49 -14.57 -61.32 -18.79
C GLU A 49 -15.66 -61.13 -17.73
N ILE A 50 -16.30 -62.22 -17.27
CA ILE A 50 -17.28 -62.17 -16.18
C ILE A 50 -16.62 -61.67 -14.89
N ARG A 51 -15.42 -62.17 -14.56
CA ARG A 51 -14.67 -61.73 -13.37
C ARG A 51 -14.33 -60.23 -13.43
N ILE A 52 -13.85 -59.75 -14.58
CA ILE A 52 -13.54 -58.32 -14.79
C ILE A 52 -14.81 -57.46 -14.67
N LYS A 53 -15.93 -57.94 -15.19
CA LYS A 53 -17.21 -57.24 -15.11
C LYS A 53 -17.71 -57.12 -13.67
N GLU A 54 -17.61 -58.19 -12.88
CA GLU A 54 -17.96 -58.17 -11.45
C GLU A 54 -17.07 -57.21 -10.66
N GLU A 55 -15.76 -57.19 -10.93
CA GLU A 55 -14.83 -56.25 -10.28
C GLU A 55 -15.13 -54.79 -10.66
N THR A 56 -15.53 -54.55 -11.91
CA THR A 56 -15.94 -53.21 -12.39
C THR A 56 -17.24 -52.76 -11.74
N MET A 57 -18.22 -53.66 -11.58
CA MET A 57 -19.47 -53.37 -10.87
C MET A 57 -19.24 -53.06 -9.39
N ALA A 58 -18.30 -53.75 -8.73
CA ALA A 58 -17.94 -53.47 -7.34
C ALA A 58 -17.31 -52.07 -7.19
N LYS A 59 -16.39 -51.69 -8.09
CA LYS A 59 -15.79 -50.33 -8.12
C LYS A 59 -16.83 -49.24 -8.40
N LEU A 60 -17.81 -49.52 -9.25
CA LEU A 60 -18.90 -48.58 -9.54
C LEU A 60 -19.77 -48.34 -8.31
N ALA A 61 -20.13 -49.39 -7.57
CA ALA A 61 -20.91 -49.28 -6.33
C ALA A 61 -20.15 -48.50 -5.23
N GLU A 62 -18.84 -48.67 -5.13
CA GLU A 62 -18.00 -47.89 -4.22
C GLU A 62 -17.96 -46.40 -4.61
N THR A 63 -17.90 -46.10 -5.91
CA THR A 63 -17.93 -44.74 -6.44
C THR A 63 -19.28 -44.05 -6.16
N GLU A 64 -20.39 -44.76 -6.32
CA GLU A 64 -21.73 -44.25 -5.99
C GLU A 64 -21.88 -43.95 -4.49
N ALA A 65 -21.31 -44.79 -3.62
CA ALA A 65 -21.31 -44.55 -2.17
C ALA A 65 -20.52 -43.28 -1.79
N VAL A 66 -19.37 -43.05 -2.43
CA VAL A 66 -18.57 -41.82 -2.24
C VAL A 66 -19.31 -40.59 -2.76
N LEU A 67 -19.98 -40.70 -3.91
CA LEU A 67 -20.78 -39.60 -4.48
C LEU A 67 -21.92 -39.20 -3.55
N LYS A 68 -22.65 -40.17 -2.99
CA LYS A 68 -23.72 -39.90 -2.03
C LYS A 68 -23.22 -39.20 -0.78
N LYS A 69 -22.09 -39.64 -0.22
CA LYS A 69 -21.45 -38.99 0.95
C LYS A 69 -20.99 -37.57 0.64
N THR A 70 -20.52 -37.32 -0.58
CA THR A 70 -20.12 -35.98 -1.04
C THR A 70 -21.34 -35.06 -1.17
N GLN A 71 -22.46 -35.56 -1.69
CA GLN A 71 -23.72 -34.81 -1.77
C GLN A 71 -24.28 -34.44 -0.39
N GLU A 72 -24.21 -35.35 0.59
CA GLU A 72 -24.61 -35.08 1.97
C GLU A 72 -23.72 -33.99 2.60
N THR A 73 -22.40 -34.05 2.37
CA THR A 73 -21.44 -33.04 2.87
C THR A 73 -21.71 -31.65 2.26
N LEU A 74 -22.01 -31.59 0.96
CA LEU A 74 -22.32 -30.35 0.26
C LEU A 74 -23.63 -29.73 0.76
N ALA A 75 -24.63 -30.55 1.09
CA ALA A 75 -25.89 -30.08 1.66
C ALA A 75 -25.70 -29.45 3.06
N ASP A 76 -24.80 -30.02 3.88
CA ASP A 76 -24.45 -29.43 5.17
C ASP A 76 -23.67 -28.12 5.04
N GLU A 77 -22.75 -28.00 4.08
CA GLU A 77 -22.04 -26.73 3.79
C GLU A 77 -23.01 -25.63 3.34
N ILE A 78 -24.00 -25.96 2.49
CA ILE A 78 -25.02 -25.00 2.06
C ILE A 78 -25.82 -24.49 3.27
N ARG A 79 -26.24 -25.38 4.18
CA ARG A 79 -26.98 -25.01 5.40
C ARG A 79 -26.15 -24.09 6.31
N ILE A 80 -24.86 -24.37 6.49
CA ILE A 80 -23.96 -23.51 7.29
C ILE A 80 -23.80 -22.13 6.63
N LYS A 81 -23.74 -22.07 5.30
CA LYS A 81 -23.62 -20.81 4.55
C LYS A 81 -24.89 -19.97 4.68
N GLU A 82 -26.07 -20.58 4.62
CA GLU A 82 -27.35 -19.90 4.86
C GLU A 82 -27.46 -19.34 6.29
N GLU A 83 -27.06 -20.10 7.31
CA GLU A 83 -27.00 -19.59 8.70
C GLU A 83 -26.02 -18.42 8.86
N THR A 84 -24.88 -18.47 8.15
CA THR A 84 -23.87 -17.39 8.20
C THR A 84 -24.39 -16.12 7.53
N MET A 85 -25.09 -16.25 6.39
CA MET A 85 -25.74 -15.12 5.72
C MET A 85 -26.84 -14.49 6.57
N ALA A 86 -27.64 -15.30 7.29
CA ALA A 86 -28.65 -14.78 8.21
C ALA A 86 -28.03 -13.96 9.36
N LYS A 87 -26.93 -14.44 9.95
CA LYS A 87 -26.18 -13.69 10.99
C LYS A 87 -25.55 -12.40 10.45
N LEU A 88 -25.07 -12.42 9.21
CA LEU A 88 -24.51 -11.22 8.57
C LEU A 88 -25.58 -10.14 8.36
N ALA A 89 -26.78 -10.52 7.92
CA ALA A 89 -27.91 -9.61 7.76
C ALA A 89 -28.38 -9.00 9.10
N GLU A 90 -28.35 -9.77 10.19
CA GLU A 90 -28.61 -9.28 11.54
C GLU A 90 -27.52 -8.28 12.01
N THR A 91 -26.27 -8.52 11.65
CA THR A 91 -25.15 -7.62 11.97
C THR A 91 -25.24 -6.30 11.20
N GLU A 92 -25.62 -6.34 9.92
CA GLU A 92 -25.85 -5.14 9.09
C GLU A 92 -27.00 -4.27 9.64
N THR A 93 -28.07 -4.90 10.14
CA THR A 93 -29.18 -4.15 10.75
C THR A 93 -28.79 -3.48 12.06
N VAL A 94 -27.93 -4.10 12.87
CA VAL A 94 -27.35 -3.50 14.08
C VAL A 94 -26.38 -2.36 13.72
N LEU A 95 -25.55 -2.54 12.69
CA LEU A 95 -24.62 -1.51 12.23
C LEU A 95 -25.36 -0.25 11.75
N LYS A 96 -26.45 -0.42 10.99
CA LYS A 96 -27.28 0.70 10.52
C LYS A 96 -27.90 1.49 11.69
N LYS A 97 -28.43 0.80 12.71
CA LYS A 97 -28.93 1.45 13.94
C LYS A 97 -27.84 2.20 14.69
N THR A 98 -26.62 1.65 14.71
CA THR A 98 -25.47 2.29 15.37
C THR A 98 -25.04 3.56 14.62
N GLN A 99 -25.04 3.53 13.28
CA GLN A 99 -24.77 4.69 12.43
C GLN A 99 -25.83 5.79 12.61
N GLU A 100 -27.11 5.44 12.69
CA GLU A 100 -28.21 6.39 12.97
C GLU A 100 -28.05 7.04 14.36
N THR A 101 -27.61 6.27 15.37
CA THR A 101 -27.37 6.79 16.73
C THR A 101 -26.16 7.74 16.75
N LEU A 102 -25.08 7.38 16.05
CA LEU A 102 -23.87 8.20 15.96
C LEU A 102 -24.13 9.52 15.21
N ALA A 103 -24.96 9.49 14.15
CA ALA A 103 -25.36 10.69 13.42
C ALA A 103 -26.16 11.67 14.31
N GLU A 104 -27.03 11.16 15.19
CA GLU A 104 -27.76 11.99 16.14
C GLU A 104 -26.84 12.57 17.23
N GLU A 105 -25.86 11.80 17.73
CA GLU A 105 -24.83 12.32 18.66
C GLU A 105 -23.98 13.44 18.03
N ILE A 106 -23.58 13.29 16.76
CA ILE A 106 -22.86 14.33 16.00
C ILE A 106 -23.72 15.59 15.91
N ARG A 107 -25.00 15.47 15.56
CA ARG A 107 -25.93 16.60 15.48
C ARG A 107 -26.09 17.31 16.82
N ILE A 108 -26.19 16.57 17.93
CA ILE A 108 -26.25 17.14 19.28
C ILE A 108 -24.95 17.86 19.64
N LYS A 109 -23.79 17.30 19.26
CA LYS A 109 -22.47 17.90 19.50
C LYS A 109 -22.28 19.19 18.71
N GLU A 110 -22.70 19.24 17.45
CA GLU A 110 -22.69 20.45 16.62
C GLU A 110 -23.56 21.57 17.22
N VAL A 111 -24.77 21.24 17.66
CA VAL A 111 -25.65 22.21 18.37
C VAL A 111 -25.03 22.70 19.66
N THR A 112 -24.30 21.85 20.38
CA THR A 112 -23.60 22.21 21.62
C THR A 112 -22.39 23.10 21.36
N MET A 113 -21.61 22.81 20.30
CA MET A 113 -20.49 23.66 19.87
C MET A 113 -20.96 25.03 19.39
N ALA A 114 -22.09 25.11 18.68
CA ALA A 114 -22.68 26.39 18.28
C ALA A 114 -23.08 27.24 19.51
N LYS A 115 -23.70 26.63 20.52
CA LYS A 115 -24.02 27.30 21.80
C LYS A 115 -22.76 27.73 22.56
N LEU A 116 -21.70 26.93 22.53
CA LEU A 116 -20.43 27.27 23.17
C LEU A 116 -19.77 28.47 22.48
N ALA A 117 -19.77 28.50 21.14
CA ALA A 117 -19.28 29.62 20.35
C ALA A 117 -20.05 30.92 20.61
N ASP A 118 -21.39 30.85 20.73
CA ASP A 118 -22.21 32.00 21.12
C ASP A 118 -21.88 32.48 22.55
N THR A 119 -21.61 31.55 23.47
CA THR A 119 -21.23 31.87 24.85
C THR A 119 -19.83 32.50 24.92
N GLU A 120 -18.87 32.01 24.13
CA GLU A 120 -17.54 32.60 23.98
C GLU A 120 -17.60 33.99 23.35
N ALA A 121 -18.48 34.22 22.38
CA ALA A 121 -18.70 35.54 21.79
C ALA A 121 -19.28 36.54 22.81
N VAL A 122 -20.21 36.10 23.67
CA VAL A 122 -20.73 36.91 24.78
C VAL A 122 -19.66 37.15 25.84
N LEU A 123 -18.83 36.16 26.17
CA LEU A 123 -17.73 36.29 27.12
C LEU A 123 -16.68 37.28 26.61
N LYS A 124 -16.32 37.21 25.32
CA LYS A 124 -15.39 38.14 24.68
C LYS A 124 -15.94 39.56 24.66
N LYS A 125 -17.22 39.74 24.33
CA LYS A 125 -17.89 41.05 24.41
C LYS A 125 -17.92 41.60 25.84
N THR A 126 -18.07 40.73 26.84
CA THR A 126 -18.02 41.11 28.27
C THR A 126 -16.60 41.48 28.69
N GLN A 127 -15.58 40.73 28.23
CA GLN A 127 -14.16 41.05 28.43
C GLN A 127 -13.77 42.38 27.78
N ASP A 128 -14.24 42.65 26.56
CA ASP A 128 -14.01 43.91 25.86
C ASP A 128 -14.70 45.09 26.57
N THR A 129 -15.91 44.86 27.11
CA THR A 129 -16.64 45.88 27.91
C THR A 129 -15.93 46.14 29.23
N LEU A 130 -15.43 45.10 29.91
CA LEU A 130 -14.66 45.22 31.14
C LEU A 130 -13.30 45.88 30.90
N ALA A 131 -12.64 45.59 29.77
CA ALA A 131 -11.41 46.25 29.35
C ALA A 131 -11.63 47.73 29.06
N GLU A 132 -12.77 48.12 28.47
CA GLU A 132 -13.12 49.53 28.27
C GLU A 132 -13.49 50.23 29.59
N GLU A 133 -14.18 49.58 30.53
CA GLU A 133 -14.40 50.12 31.88
C GLU A 133 -13.08 50.29 32.64
N ILE A 134 -12.16 49.34 32.54
CA ILE A 134 -10.79 49.44 33.09
C ILE A 134 -10.08 50.63 32.44
N ARG A 135 -10.16 50.80 31.12
CA ARG A 135 -9.57 51.94 30.40
C ARG A 135 -10.17 53.29 30.84
N ILE A 136 -11.48 53.36 31.04
CA ILE A 136 -12.16 54.58 31.54
C ILE A 136 -11.75 54.86 32.99
N LYS A 137 -11.61 53.82 33.83
CA LYS A 137 -11.15 53.93 35.22
C LYS A 137 -9.68 54.36 35.29
N GLU A 138 -8.82 53.84 34.41
CA GLU A 138 -7.43 54.27 34.24
C GLU A 138 -7.31 55.73 33.79
N VAL A 139 -8.15 56.18 32.85
CA VAL A 139 -8.21 57.59 32.42
C VAL A 139 -8.74 58.52 33.53
N THR A 140 -9.63 58.03 34.38
CA THR A 140 -10.16 58.80 35.54
C THR A 140 -9.14 58.87 36.67
N MET A 141 -8.39 57.78 36.92
CA MET A 141 -7.25 57.76 37.83
C MET A 141 -6.08 58.61 37.33
N ALA A 142 -5.86 58.69 36.01
CA ALA A 142 -4.86 59.58 35.40
C ALA A 142 -5.19 61.07 35.59
N LYS A 143 -6.48 61.46 35.55
CA LYS A 143 -6.91 62.84 35.86
C LYS A 143 -6.77 63.21 37.35
N LEU A 144 -6.95 62.24 38.25
CA LEU A 144 -6.71 62.41 39.68
C LEU A 144 -5.19 62.56 39.96
N ALA A 145 -4.37 61.75 39.28
CA ALA A 145 -2.91 61.81 39.34
C ALA A 145 -2.33 63.11 38.75
N ASP A 146 -2.90 63.67 37.68
CA ASP A 146 -2.49 64.98 37.13
C ASP A 146 -2.72 66.14 38.11
N THR A 147 -3.70 66.01 39.02
CA THR A 147 -4.00 67.01 40.05
C THR A 147 -3.02 66.93 41.22
N GLU A 148 -2.54 65.72 41.56
CA GLU A 148 -1.45 65.49 42.51
C GLU A 148 -0.06 65.81 41.92
N ALA A 149 0.12 65.64 40.60
CA ALA A 149 1.36 65.92 39.89
C ALA A 149 1.72 67.42 39.88
N VAL A 150 0.74 68.33 39.88
CA VAL A 150 1.01 69.79 40.00
C VAL A 150 1.59 70.14 41.38
N LEU A 151 1.24 69.40 42.44
CA LEU A 151 1.79 69.59 43.78
C LEU A 151 3.22 69.02 43.89
N LYS A 152 3.50 67.91 43.20
CA LYS A 152 4.79 67.21 43.20
C LYS A 152 5.85 67.83 42.29
N LYS A 153 5.44 68.53 41.22
CA LYS A 153 6.30 69.22 40.22
C LYS A 153 7.23 70.29 40.80
N THR A 154 6.97 70.75 42.03
CA THR A 154 7.81 71.72 42.75
C THR A 154 8.95 71.05 43.53
N GLN A 155 8.82 69.74 43.82
CA GLN A 155 9.81 68.95 44.55
C GLN A 155 10.72 68.14 43.62
N GLU A 156 10.23 67.80 42.42
CA GLU A 156 10.94 66.98 41.42
C GLU A 156 11.99 67.75 40.58
N THR A 157 12.03 69.09 40.61
CA THR A 157 13.08 69.88 39.92
C THR A 157 14.49 69.61 40.48
N LEU A 158 14.60 69.02 41.68
CA LEU A 158 15.86 68.69 42.33
C LEU A 158 16.31 67.23 42.11
N GLU A 159 15.39 66.32 41.75
CA GLU A 159 15.69 64.90 41.49
C GLU A 159 15.98 64.61 40.00
N GLU A 160 15.65 65.54 39.11
CA GLU A 160 15.74 65.42 37.65
C GLU A 160 17.16 65.22 37.08
N GLU A 161 18.21 65.57 37.85
CA GLU A 161 19.61 65.35 37.42
C GLU A 161 20.13 63.94 37.72
N ILE A 162 19.55 63.21 38.68
CA ILE A 162 20.04 61.86 39.06
C ILE A 162 19.49 60.77 38.12
N LYS A 163 18.28 60.96 37.58
CA LYS A 163 17.51 59.95 36.80
C LYS A 163 18.01 59.72 35.37
N LYS A 164 18.78 60.66 34.78
CA LYS A 164 19.32 60.50 33.41
C LYS A 164 20.34 59.37 33.26
N LYS A 165 20.99 58.94 34.35
CA LYS A 165 21.98 57.84 34.32
C LYS A 165 21.35 56.44 34.36
N GLU A 166 20.12 56.30 34.87
CA GLU A 166 19.49 54.99 35.08
C GLU A 166 18.71 54.49 33.85
N ASP A 167 18.25 55.39 32.96
CA ASP A 167 17.49 55.04 31.75
C ASP A 167 18.36 54.35 30.66
N VAL A 168 19.68 54.52 30.72
CA VAL A 168 20.63 53.84 29.81
C VAL A 168 20.84 52.38 30.22
N ILE A 169 20.73 52.05 31.51
CA ILE A 169 20.96 50.70 32.05
C ILE A 169 19.74 49.79 31.83
N SER A 170 18.51 50.33 31.84
CA SER A 170 17.28 49.56 31.64
C SER A 170 17.05 49.13 30.18
N LYS A 171 17.48 49.96 29.21
CA LYS A 171 17.42 49.65 27.76
C LYS A 171 18.42 48.55 27.38
N LEU A 172 19.60 48.50 28.01
CA LEU A 172 20.62 47.46 27.76
C LEU A 172 20.15 46.06 28.18
N LYS A 173 19.46 45.94 29.33
CA LYS A 173 18.89 44.68 29.84
C LYS A 173 17.73 44.14 29.00
N LYS A 174 16.92 45.03 28.41
CA LYS A 174 15.80 44.63 27.53
C LYS A 174 16.30 44.08 26.19
N THR A 175 17.39 44.64 25.66
CA THR A 175 18.06 44.13 24.45
C THR A 175 18.78 42.80 24.70
N GLU A 176 19.36 42.58 25.89
CA GLU A 176 20.00 41.30 26.25
C GLU A 176 18.99 40.14 26.31
N VAL A 177 17.79 40.37 26.85
CA VAL A 177 16.72 39.36 26.90
C VAL A 177 16.12 39.11 25.51
N MET A 178 16.01 40.13 24.66
CA MET A 178 15.54 39.97 23.28
C MET A 178 16.54 39.19 22.43
N VAL A 179 17.85 39.44 22.58
CA VAL A 179 18.91 38.69 21.89
C VAL A 179 18.96 37.23 22.34
N LYS A 180 18.77 36.93 23.63
CA LYS A 180 18.66 35.54 24.12
C LYS A 180 17.41 34.83 23.58
N LYS A 181 16.28 35.53 23.48
CA LYS A 181 15.04 34.98 22.88
C LYS A 181 15.19 34.75 21.37
N THR A 182 15.86 35.66 20.65
CA THR A 182 16.18 35.49 19.22
C THR A 182 17.19 34.37 19.00
N ALA A 183 18.15 34.17 19.90
CA ALA A 183 19.11 33.05 19.82
C ALA A 183 18.42 31.69 20.01
N VAL A 184 17.49 31.57 20.97
CA VAL A 184 16.71 30.32 21.15
C VAL A 184 15.78 30.06 19.96
N ILE A 185 15.11 31.09 19.45
CA ILE A 185 14.27 30.96 18.26
C ILE A 185 15.11 30.58 17.03
N LEU A 186 16.32 31.13 16.88
CA LEU A 186 17.23 30.79 15.78
C LEU A 186 17.72 29.34 15.91
N ASP A 187 18.08 28.89 17.12
CA ASP A 187 18.51 27.51 17.38
C ASP A 187 17.39 26.50 17.10
N GLU A 188 16.16 26.79 17.55
CA GLU A 188 14.95 26.00 17.24
C GLU A 188 14.62 26.02 15.73
N THR A 189 14.81 27.15 15.06
CA THR A 189 14.59 27.27 13.60
C THR A 189 15.65 26.49 12.82
N GLN A 190 16.92 26.52 13.25
CA GLN A 190 18.01 25.75 12.67
C GLN A 190 17.80 24.23 12.86
N GLN A 191 17.30 23.83 14.03
CA GLN A 191 16.95 22.43 14.31
C GLN A 191 15.76 21.96 13.46
N THR A 192 14.77 22.83 13.25
CA THR A 192 13.62 22.57 12.38
C THR A 192 14.05 22.48 10.91
N GLU A 193 14.94 23.37 10.44
CA GLU A 193 15.53 23.31 9.08
C GLU A 193 16.34 22.03 8.89
N THR A 194 17.12 21.62 9.89
CA THR A 194 17.89 20.36 9.85
C THR A 194 16.94 19.15 9.77
N SER A 195 15.88 19.12 10.60
CA SER A 195 14.89 18.03 10.57
C SER A 195 14.10 17.99 9.26
N LEU A 196 13.72 19.13 8.71
CA LEU A 196 13.02 19.20 7.42
C LEU A 196 13.93 18.82 6.25
N THR A 197 15.22 19.16 6.33
CA THR A 197 16.22 18.78 5.32
C THR A 197 16.51 17.27 5.39
N ASP A 198 16.57 16.69 6.59
CA ASP A 198 16.71 15.24 6.79
C ASP A 198 15.47 14.47 6.31
N GLU A 199 14.27 14.98 6.58
CA GLU A 199 12.99 14.41 6.12
C GLU A 199 12.88 14.52 4.59
N ALA A 200 13.23 15.67 4.00
CA ALA A 200 13.28 15.88 2.55
C ALA A 200 14.32 14.97 1.89
N SER A 201 15.47 14.75 2.53
CA SER A 201 16.52 13.84 2.05
C SER A 201 16.07 12.37 2.09
N LYS A 202 15.34 11.97 3.13
CA LYS A 202 14.73 10.62 3.22
C LYS A 202 13.62 10.43 2.18
N LEU A 203 12.75 11.42 2.00
CA LEU A 203 11.71 11.39 0.96
C LEU A 203 12.32 11.33 -0.44
N LEU A 204 13.41 12.07 -0.70
CA LEU A 204 14.14 11.99 -1.96
C LEU A 204 14.81 10.61 -2.15
N ALA A 205 15.34 10.01 -1.08
CA ALA A 205 15.90 8.65 -1.13
C ALA A 205 14.82 7.60 -1.45
N THR A 206 13.65 7.68 -0.80
CA THR A 206 12.49 6.81 -1.11
C THR A 206 11.97 7.03 -2.53
N LEU A 207 11.94 8.28 -3.01
CA LEU A 207 11.57 8.60 -4.39
C LEU A 207 12.59 8.03 -5.39
N LYS A 208 13.90 8.09 -5.08
CA LYS A 208 14.97 7.49 -5.88
C LYS A 208 14.82 5.97 -5.96
N GLU A 209 14.56 5.30 -4.84
CA GLU A 209 14.32 3.86 -4.81
C GLU A 209 13.07 3.48 -5.61
N SER A 210 11.98 4.25 -5.47
CA SER A 210 10.75 4.06 -6.26
C SER A 210 10.95 4.32 -7.77
N ILE A 211 11.79 5.27 -8.16
CA ILE A 211 12.16 5.50 -9.57
C ILE A 211 12.98 4.34 -10.12
N VAL A 212 13.94 3.80 -9.34
CA VAL A 212 14.76 2.63 -9.71
C VAL A 212 13.92 1.35 -9.80
N ASP A 213 12.96 1.17 -8.89
CA ASP A 213 11.99 0.08 -8.95
C ASP A 213 11.07 0.24 -10.18
N GLY A 214 10.65 1.48 -10.48
CA GLY A 214 9.92 1.82 -11.69
C GLY A 214 10.73 1.59 -12.98
N ASP A 215 12.04 1.84 -12.97
CA ASP A 215 12.96 1.56 -14.07
C ASP A 215 13.14 0.06 -14.27
N SER A 216 13.24 -0.69 -13.17
CA SER A 216 13.36 -2.15 -13.17
C SER A 216 12.07 -2.80 -13.66
N LEU A 217 10.91 -2.31 -13.22
CA LEU A 217 9.60 -2.76 -13.69
C LEU A 217 9.39 -2.41 -15.17
N HIS A 218 9.75 -1.20 -15.61
CA HIS A 218 9.69 -0.82 -17.02
C HIS A 218 10.62 -1.70 -17.88
N SER A 219 11.84 -1.99 -17.39
CA SER A 219 12.78 -2.89 -18.07
C SER A 219 12.24 -4.32 -18.17
N LEU A 220 11.58 -4.83 -17.12
CA LEU A 220 10.89 -6.13 -17.14
C LEU A 220 9.71 -6.14 -18.10
N VAL A 221 8.91 -5.07 -18.16
CA VAL A 221 7.79 -4.94 -19.11
C VAL A 221 8.29 -4.86 -20.56
N VAL A 222 9.37 -4.12 -20.82
CA VAL A 222 10.01 -4.05 -22.14
C VAL A 222 10.61 -5.40 -22.52
N LEU A 223 11.28 -6.10 -21.59
CA LEU A 223 11.87 -7.43 -21.84
C LEU A 223 10.79 -8.50 -22.11
N GLN A 224 9.73 -8.54 -21.30
CA GLN A 224 8.62 -9.50 -21.48
C GLN A 224 7.87 -9.23 -22.79
N ARG A 225 7.76 -7.96 -23.20
CA ARG A 225 7.19 -7.57 -24.48
C ARG A 225 8.11 -7.92 -25.65
N GLN A 226 9.43 -7.76 -25.51
CA GLN A 226 10.41 -8.19 -26.52
C GLN A 226 10.35 -9.71 -26.71
N LEU A 227 10.24 -10.48 -25.62
CA LEU A 227 9.96 -11.92 -25.64
C LEU A 227 8.64 -12.24 -26.35
N HIS A 228 7.58 -11.47 -26.12
CA HIS A 228 6.28 -11.66 -26.80
C HIS A 228 6.33 -11.30 -28.30
N VAL A 229 7.12 -10.28 -28.69
CA VAL A 229 7.40 -9.91 -30.08
C VAL A 229 8.19 -11.01 -30.78
N GLU A 230 9.23 -11.53 -30.14
CA GLU A 230 10.05 -12.64 -30.65
C GLU A 230 9.23 -13.93 -30.76
N LEU A 231 8.39 -14.25 -29.77
CA LEU A 231 7.47 -15.38 -29.82
C LEU A 231 6.46 -15.25 -30.97
N LYS A 232 5.81 -14.08 -31.14
CA LYS A 232 4.91 -13.83 -32.28
C LYS A 232 5.64 -13.85 -33.63
N SER A 233 6.92 -13.45 -33.67
CA SER A 233 7.76 -13.54 -34.88
C SER A 233 8.14 -14.99 -35.21
N ALA A 234 8.51 -15.79 -34.19
CA ALA A 234 8.83 -17.21 -34.35
C ALA A 234 7.59 -17.99 -34.81
N THR A 235 6.42 -17.71 -34.23
CA THR A 235 5.14 -18.30 -34.66
C THR A 235 4.77 -17.91 -36.10
N ARG A 236 5.03 -16.66 -36.51
CA ARG A 236 4.86 -16.23 -37.92
C ARG A 236 5.79 -16.96 -38.88
N ASN A 237 7.06 -17.14 -38.50
CA ASN A 237 8.03 -17.89 -39.33
C ASN A 237 7.67 -19.37 -39.43
N PHE A 238 7.23 -19.99 -38.34
CA PHE A 238 6.74 -21.37 -38.33
C PHE A 238 5.46 -21.54 -39.18
N HIS A 239 4.53 -20.58 -39.09
CA HIS A 239 3.32 -20.55 -39.92
C HIS A 239 3.65 -20.41 -41.42
N ALA A 240 4.55 -19.48 -41.78
CA ALA A 240 4.99 -19.29 -43.16
C ALA A 240 5.68 -20.55 -43.74
N ALA A 241 6.53 -21.20 -42.94
CA ALA A 241 7.17 -22.45 -43.33
C ALA A 241 6.15 -23.59 -43.52
N SER A 242 5.19 -23.71 -42.59
CA SER A 242 4.12 -24.74 -42.67
C SER A 242 3.20 -24.54 -43.87
N LEU A 243 2.82 -23.30 -44.18
CA LEU A 243 2.03 -22.98 -45.38
C LEU A 243 2.81 -23.25 -46.67
N ASN A 244 4.13 -23.01 -46.69
CA ASN A 244 4.94 -23.29 -47.86
C ASN A 244 5.06 -24.80 -48.12
N VAL A 245 5.25 -25.60 -47.06
CA VAL A 245 5.22 -27.08 -47.16
C VAL A 245 3.87 -27.57 -47.68
N LEU A 246 2.75 -27.06 -47.15
CA LEU A 246 1.41 -27.43 -47.62
C LEU A 246 1.14 -26.99 -49.08
N LYS A 247 1.69 -25.84 -49.50
CA LYS A 247 1.62 -25.36 -50.88
C LYS A 247 2.42 -26.23 -51.83
N GLU A 248 3.62 -26.67 -51.44
CA GLU A 248 4.44 -27.61 -52.22
C GLU A 248 3.77 -28.98 -52.34
N THR A 249 3.16 -29.48 -51.25
CA THR A 249 2.37 -30.72 -51.26
C THR A 249 1.15 -30.62 -52.18
N SER A 250 0.40 -29.51 -52.13
CA SER A 250 -0.73 -29.26 -53.04
C SER A 250 -0.29 -29.20 -54.51
N ALA A 251 0.81 -28.50 -54.81
CA ALA A 251 1.35 -28.43 -56.18
C ALA A 251 1.80 -29.81 -56.69
N THR A 252 2.31 -30.66 -55.80
CA THR A 252 2.68 -32.04 -56.13
C THR A 252 1.45 -32.89 -56.44
N LEU A 253 0.38 -32.77 -55.64
CA LEU A 253 -0.90 -33.44 -55.88
C LEU A 253 -1.57 -33.00 -57.19
N ASP A 254 -1.51 -31.70 -57.53
CA ASP A 254 -2.00 -31.15 -58.79
C ASP A 254 -1.20 -31.69 -60.00
N ASN A 255 0.12 -31.78 -59.88
CA ASN A 255 0.97 -32.38 -60.91
C ASN A 255 0.65 -33.87 -61.11
N LEU A 256 0.43 -34.62 -60.04
CA LEU A 256 -0.01 -36.03 -60.09
C LEU A 256 -1.37 -36.17 -60.78
N ALA A 257 -2.33 -35.28 -60.50
CA ALA A 257 -3.63 -35.27 -61.16
C ALA A 257 -3.52 -34.96 -62.67
N SER A 258 -2.64 -34.03 -63.04
CA SER A 258 -2.38 -33.67 -64.44
C SER A 258 -1.69 -34.82 -65.19
N MET A 259 -0.70 -35.49 -64.58
CA MET A 259 -0.08 -36.70 -65.12
C MET A 259 -1.10 -37.83 -65.31
N ASN A 260 -1.99 -38.07 -64.34
CA ASN A 260 -3.02 -39.10 -64.46
C ASN A 260 -3.98 -38.85 -65.63
N ASN A 261 -4.38 -37.59 -65.86
CA ASN A 261 -5.20 -37.22 -67.03
C ASN A 261 -4.46 -37.43 -68.36
N ASN A 262 -3.16 -37.14 -68.41
CA ASN A 262 -2.35 -37.39 -69.59
C ASN A 262 -2.21 -38.90 -69.87
N TYR A 263 -2.00 -39.71 -68.83
CA TYR A 263 -1.98 -41.18 -68.95
C TYR A 263 -3.32 -41.72 -69.45
N ARG A 264 -4.44 -41.23 -68.92
CA ARG A 264 -5.79 -41.60 -69.39
C ARG A 264 -5.97 -41.28 -70.88
N SER A 265 -5.62 -40.06 -71.29
CA SER A 265 -5.75 -39.65 -72.70
C SER A 265 -4.85 -40.49 -73.62
N LEU A 266 -3.67 -40.88 -73.16
CA LEU A 266 -2.74 -41.72 -73.92
C LEU A 266 -3.28 -43.16 -74.08
N VAL A 267 -3.85 -43.73 -73.01
CA VAL A 267 -4.45 -45.07 -73.03
C VAL A 267 -5.73 -45.09 -73.88
N GLU A 268 -6.58 -44.06 -73.79
CA GLU A 268 -7.78 -43.91 -74.63
C GLU A 268 -7.41 -43.75 -76.12
N SER A 269 -6.38 -42.95 -76.43
CA SER A 269 -5.85 -42.81 -77.79
C SER A 269 -5.28 -44.13 -78.30
N SER A 270 -4.46 -44.83 -77.49
CA SER A 270 -3.84 -46.09 -77.88
C SER A 270 -4.87 -47.21 -78.06
N ALA A 271 -5.90 -47.30 -77.22
CA ALA A 271 -6.95 -48.31 -77.33
C ALA A 271 -7.84 -48.08 -78.57
N ASN A 272 -8.11 -46.82 -78.92
CA ASN A 272 -8.83 -46.48 -80.15
C ASN A 272 -8.00 -46.72 -81.41
N ASP A 273 -6.70 -46.42 -81.36
CA ASP A 273 -5.81 -46.67 -82.50
C ASP A 273 -5.66 -48.18 -82.75
N VAL A 274 -5.46 -48.98 -81.71
CA VAL A 274 -5.42 -50.46 -81.83
C VAL A 274 -6.74 -51.04 -82.35
N HIS A 275 -7.89 -50.58 -81.85
CA HIS A 275 -9.21 -50.97 -82.37
C HIS A 275 -9.38 -50.62 -83.85
N TYR A 276 -8.98 -49.41 -84.25
CA TYR A 276 -9.05 -48.96 -85.64
C TYR A 276 -8.14 -49.79 -86.56
N GLN A 277 -6.90 -50.10 -86.13
CA GLN A 277 -5.98 -50.94 -86.88
C GLN A 277 -6.51 -52.39 -87.02
N GLU A 278 -7.10 -52.97 -85.96
CA GLU A 278 -7.67 -54.32 -86.02
C GLU A 278 -8.96 -54.39 -86.85
N GLN A 279 -9.86 -53.41 -86.76
CA GLN A 279 -11.07 -53.34 -87.58
C GLN A 279 -10.72 -53.20 -89.08
N ARG A 280 -9.70 -52.37 -89.36
CA ARG A 280 -9.16 -52.17 -90.70
C ARG A 280 -8.55 -53.46 -91.25
N PHE A 281 -7.75 -54.15 -90.46
CA PHE A 281 -7.16 -55.46 -90.81
C PHE A 281 -8.24 -56.53 -91.09
N ILE A 282 -9.33 -56.57 -90.33
CA ILE A 282 -10.43 -57.54 -90.56
C ILE A 282 -11.20 -57.24 -91.85
N ASN A 283 -11.42 -55.96 -92.19
CA ASN A 283 -12.09 -55.58 -93.44
C ASN A 283 -11.17 -55.80 -94.65
N GLU A 284 -9.88 -55.47 -94.54
CA GLU A 284 -8.87 -55.76 -95.57
C GLU A 284 -8.73 -57.29 -95.80
N MET A 285 -8.90 -58.13 -94.76
CA MET A 285 -8.91 -59.59 -94.88
C MET A 285 -10.17 -60.18 -95.56
N SER A 286 -11.33 -59.53 -95.45
CA SER A 286 -12.58 -59.94 -96.14
C SER A 286 -12.50 -59.62 -97.64
N ASP A 287 -11.95 -58.44 -97.98
CA ASP A 287 -11.61 -58.07 -99.36
C ASP A 287 -10.54 -59.03 -99.94
N LEU A 288 -9.54 -59.39 -99.15
CA LEU A 288 -8.46 -60.32 -99.53
C LEU A 288 -8.95 -61.76 -99.75
N MET A 289 -9.91 -62.29 -98.98
CA MET A 289 -10.43 -63.66 -99.19
C MET A 289 -11.19 -63.80 -100.54
N THR A 290 -11.85 -62.72 -100.95
CA THR A 290 -12.49 -62.60 -102.28
C THR A 290 -11.44 -62.54 -103.41
N GLU A 291 -10.26 -61.99 -103.12
CA GLU A 291 -9.10 -61.92 -104.01
C GLU A 291 -8.28 -63.21 -104.07
N ILE A 292 -8.10 -63.90 -102.93
CA ILE A 292 -7.36 -65.16 -102.76
C ILE A 292 -7.92 -66.28 -103.65
N ARG A 293 -9.24 -66.40 -103.82
CA ARG A 293 -9.83 -67.38 -104.77
C ARG A 293 -9.35 -67.17 -106.21
N ARG A 294 -9.17 -65.91 -106.61
CA ARG A 294 -8.69 -65.53 -107.95
C ARG A 294 -7.18 -65.76 -108.10
N ASP A 295 -6.42 -65.54 -107.03
CA ASP A 295 -4.95 -65.57 -107.05
C ASP A 295 -4.34 -66.93 -106.67
N VAL A 296 -5.06 -67.85 -105.99
CA VAL A 296 -4.63 -69.24 -105.72
C VAL A 296 -4.38 -70.03 -107.01
N LYS A 297 -4.99 -69.62 -108.12
CA LYS A 297 -4.70 -70.15 -109.47
C LYS A 297 -3.38 -69.63 -110.07
N THR A 298 -2.90 -68.47 -109.63
CA THR A 298 -1.66 -67.81 -110.09
C THR A 298 -0.50 -68.03 -109.10
N LEU A 299 -0.82 -68.38 -107.84
CA LEU A 299 0.10 -68.62 -106.73
C LEU A 299 0.77 -70.00 -106.77
N THR A 300 0.14 -71.04 -107.33
CA THR A 300 0.80 -72.36 -107.54
C THR A 300 2.10 -72.23 -108.34
N ASP A 301 2.14 -71.30 -109.30
CA ASP A 301 3.32 -71.04 -110.14
C ASP A 301 4.35 -70.11 -109.49
N THR A 302 3.98 -69.35 -108.45
CA THR A 302 4.86 -68.36 -107.76
C THR A 302 5.41 -68.85 -106.42
N MET A 303 4.73 -69.79 -105.74
CA MET A 303 5.12 -70.36 -104.42
C MET A 303 6.52 -71.00 -104.39
N LYS A 304 7.08 -71.41 -105.53
CA LYS A 304 8.47 -71.91 -105.58
C LYS A 304 9.55 -70.83 -105.45
N ALA A 305 9.21 -69.53 -105.62
CA ALA A 305 10.19 -68.43 -105.62
C ALA A 305 10.28 -67.63 -104.29
N GLN A 306 9.25 -67.64 -103.44
CA GLN A 306 9.16 -66.74 -102.26
C GLN A 306 9.54 -67.35 -100.90
N VAL A 307 9.89 -68.64 -100.82
CA VAL A 307 10.25 -69.30 -99.55
C VAL A 307 11.72 -69.08 -99.18
N VAL A 308 12.63 -68.83 -100.15
CA VAL A 308 14.09 -68.90 -99.92
C VAL A 308 14.88 -67.63 -100.31
N ASP A 309 14.29 -66.66 -101.01
CA ASP A 309 15.00 -65.45 -101.48
C ASP A 309 14.83 -64.23 -100.54
N ASP A 310 15.71 -63.23 -100.70
CA ASP A 310 15.85 -62.07 -99.81
C ASP A 310 14.54 -61.25 -99.72
N GLY A 311 14.02 -61.11 -98.49
CA GLY A 311 12.70 -60.53 -98.18
C GLY A 311 11.57 -61.55 -97.96
N GLY A 312 11.86 -62.86 -97.97
CA GLY A 312 10.91 -63.92 -97.68
C GLY A 312 10.52 -64.10 -96.20
N ILE A 313 9.82 -65.19 -95.90
CA ILE A 313 9.28 -65.50 -94.56
C ILE A 313 10.40 -65.64 -93.51
N VAL A 314 11.57 -66.16 -93.88
CA VAL A 314 12.69 -66.38 -92.95
C VAL A 314 13.35 -65.05 -92.52
N PRO A 315 13.74 -64.13 -93.42
CA PRO A 315 14.29 -62.81 -93.04
C PRO A 315 13.35 -61.92 -92.21
N THR A 316 12.04 -61.97 -92.47
CA THR A 316 11.05 -61.12 -91.78
C THR A 316 10.75 -61.60 -90.36
N LEU A 317 10.83 -62.92 -90.13
CA LEU A 317 10.75 -63.54 -88.81
C LEU A 317 11.98 -63.21 -87.95
N ASP A 318 13.15 -63.09 -88.57
CA ASP A 318 14.38 -62.66 -87.91
C ASP A 318 14.26 -61.20 -87.43
N GLU A 319 13.74 -60.29 -88.25
CA GLU A 319 13.59 -58.86 -87.90
C GLU A 319 12.55 -58.60 -86.79
N THR A 320 11.39 -59.27 -86.86
CA THR A 320 10.31 -59.12 -85.88
C THR A 320 10.65 -59.76 -84.52
N SER A 321 11.32 -60.91 -84.52
CA SER A 321 11.83 -61.53 -83.28
C SER A 321 12.91 -60.67 -82.61
N SER A 322 13.73 -59.97 -83.41
CA SER A 322 14.76 -59.06 -82.89
C SER A 322 14.16 -57.80 -82.25
N ARG A 323 13.10 -57.20 -82.84
CA ARG A 323 12.38 -56.06 -82.21
C ARG A 323 11.64 -56.45 -80.93
N ALA A 324 11.03 -57.65 -80.88
CA ALA A 324 10.34 -58.13 -79.69
C ALA A 324 11.30 -58.34 -78.51
N LYS A 325 12.50 -58.90 -78.77
CA LYS A 325 13.57 -59.01 -77.76
C LYS A 325 14.04 -57.65 -77.27
N GLN A 326 14.27 -56.70 -78.19
CA GLN A 326 14.67 -55.34 -77.84
C GLN A 326 13.61 -54.58 -77.00
N GLY A 327 12.32 -54.80 -77.28
CA GLY A 327 11.22 -54.23 -76.48
C GLY A 327 11.14 -54.78 -75.06
N LEU A 328 11.38 -56.09 -74.89
CA LEU A 328 11.47 -56.75 -73.58
C LEU A 328 12.65 -56.20 -72.75
N ASP A 329 13.82 -56.04 -73.37
CA ASP A 329 15.02 -55.51 -72.69
C ASP A 329 14.82 -54.04 -72.27
N ASN A 330 14.22 -53.20 -73.13
CA ASN A 330 13.94 -51.80 -72.80
C ASN A 330 12.91 -51.65 -71.66
N THR A 331 11.90 -52.53 -71.62
CA THR A 331 10.89 -52.53 -70.56
C THR A 331 11.49 -52.93 -69.21
N PHE A 332 12.34 -53.96 -69.19
CA PHE A 332 13.03 -54.37 -67.97
C PHE A 332 14.00 -53.29 -67.45
N ALA A 333 14.71 -52.59 -68.35
CA ALA A 333 15.59 -51.48 -67.99
C ALA A 333 14.82 -50.30 -67.36
N PHE A 334 13.62 -49.98 -67.87
CA PHE A 334 12.76 -48.94 -67.30
C PHE A 334 12.28 -49.29 -65.89
N VAL A 335 11.83 -50.54 -65.68
CA VAL A 335 11.40 -51.03 -64.36
C VAL A 335 12.55 -51.06 -63.35
N SER A 336 13.75 -51.50 -63.76
CA SER A 336 14.95 -51.43 -62.90
C SER A 336 15.28 -50.01 -62.48
N LYS A 337 15.18 -49.04 -63.39
CA LYS A 337 15.42 -47.62 -63.06
C LYS A 337 14.39 -47.06 -62.06
N GLY A 338 13.13 -47.47 -62.19
CA GLY A 338 12.09 -47.13 -61.21
C GLY A 338 12.34 -47.73 -59.83
N ASP A 339 12.82 -48.98 -59.78
CA ASP A 339 13.22 -49.65 -58.54
C ASP A 339 14.40 -48.91 -57.86
N ASP A 340 15.43 -48.55 -58.61
CA ASP A 340 16.57 -47.78 -58.09
C ASP A 340 16.14 -46.43 -57.48
N GLU A 341 15.20 -45.73 -58.13
CA GLU A 341 14.69 -44.44 -57.64
C GLU A 341 13.89 -44.61 -56.34
N LEU A 342 13.03 -45.63 -56.26
CA LEU A 342 12.25 -45.93 -55.07
C LEU A 342 13.15 -46.36 -53.90
N LEU A 343 14.24 -47.10 -54.15
CA LEU A 343 15.24 -47.45 -53.14
C LEU A 343 15.97 -46.20 -52.61
N ARG A 344 16.26 -45.23 -53.48
CA ARG A 344 16.87 -43.96 -53.09
C ARG A 344 15.93 -43.15 -52.18
N SER A 345 14.64 -43.10 -52.49
CA SER A 345 13.61 -42.47 -51.64
C SER A 345 13.49 -43.14 -50.26
N CYS A 346 13.47 -44.47 -50.17
CA CYS A 346 13.42 -45.18 -48.88
C CYS A 346 14.64 -44.83 -47.99
N LYS A 347 15.84 -44.72 -48.58
CA LYS A 347 17.04 -44.29 -47.85
C LYS A 347 16.97 -42.84 -47.36
N ALA A 348 16.47 -41.93 -48.20
CA ALA A 348 16.27 -40.53 -47.83
C ALA A 348 15.26 -40.37 -46.68
N ALA A 349 14.16 -41.12 -46.70
CA ALA A 349 13.16 -41.12 -45.63
C ALA A 349 13.73 -41.61 -44.29
N ARG A 350 14.52 -42.69 -44.28
CA ARG A 350 15.21 -43.15 -43.04
C ARG A 350 16.16 -42.10 -42.48
N GLN A 351 16.91 -41.41 -43.35
CA GLN A 351 17.84 -40.34 -42.94
C GLN A 351 17.08 -39.18 -42.27
N GLN A 352 15.96 -38.74 -42.85
CA GLN A 352 15.11 -37.69 -42.26
C GLN A 352 14.48 -38.10 -40.92
N LEU A 353 14.03 -39.35 -40.80
CA LEU A 353 13.50 -39.89 -39.54
C LEU A 353 14.56 -39.89 -38.44
N LYS A 354 15.80 -40.25 -38.78
CA LYS A 354 16.94 -40.21 -37.84
C LYS A 354 17.26 -38.78 -37.39
N GLU A 355 17.36 -37.84 -38.33
CA GLU A 355 17.61 -36.42 -38.01
C GLU A 355 16.49 -35.82 -37.15
N SER A 356 15.24 -36.23 -37.37
CA SER A 356 14.10 -35.81 -36.56
C SER A 356 14.16 -36.40 -35.13
N SER A 357 14.62 -37.65 -35.00
CA SER A 357 14.86 -38.29 -33.69
C SER A 357 15.95 -37.55 -32.90
N ASP A 358 17.06 -37.21 -33.54
CA ASP A 358 18.17 -36.49 -32.91
C ASP A 358 17.73 -35.10 -32.44
N LYS A 359 16.93 -34.37 -33.25
CA LYS A 359 16.34 -33.08 -32.85
C LYS A 359 15.37 -33.20 -31.68
N LEU A 360 14.49 -34.21 -31.67
CA LEU A 360 13.56 -34.44 -30.55
C LEU A 360 14.31 -34.69 -29.23
N LYS A 361 15.44 -35.42 -29.30
CA LYS A 361 16.31 -35.66 -28.15
C LYS A 361 16.95 -34.36 -27.65
N ASP A 362 17.46 -33.52 -28.55
CA ASP A 362 18.10 -32.25 -28.19
C ASP A 362 17.09 -31.27 -27.55
N LEU A 363 15.86 -31.23 -28.07
CA LEU A 363 14.74 -30.46 -27.50
C LEU A 363 14.37 -30.95 -26.09
N SER A 364 14.27 -32.26 -25.87
CA SER A 364 13.98 -32.83 -24.53
C SER A 364 15.08 -32.47 -23.53
N VAL A 365 16.36 -32.63 -23.90
CA VAL A 365 17.49 -32.26 -23.03
C VAL A 365 17.49 -30.77 -22.70
N THR A 366 17.24 -29.91 -23.71
CA THR A 366 17.16 -28.46 -23.52
C THR A 366 16.00 -28.06 -22.61
N HIS A 367 14.82 -28.65 -22.80
CA HIS A 367 13.65 -28.41 -21.95
C HIS A 367 13.94 -28.77 -20.49
N THR A 368 14.48 -29.97 -20.23
CA THR A 368 14.81 -30.43 -18.88
C THR A 368 15.87 -29.53 -18.22
N SER A 369 16.90 -29.12 -18.96
CA SER A 369 17.90 -28.18 -18.45
C SER A 369 17.31 -26.82 -18.09
N LYS A 370 16.43 -26.27 -18.94
CA LYS A 370 15.86 -24.93 -18.73
C LYS A 370 14.79 -24.91 -17.62
N SER A 371 14.03 -25.98 -17.48
CA SER A 371 13.11 -26.18 -16.35
C SER A 371 13.87 -26.24 -15.01
N ALA A 372 15.00 -26.95 -14.95
CA ALA A 372 15.85 -27.00 -13.76
C ALA A 372 16.47 -25.63 -13.40
N GLU A 373 16.96 -24.89 -14.39
CA GLU A 373 17.49 -23.53 -14.20
C GLU A 373 16.41 -22.56 -13.67
N SER A 374 15.19 -22.66 -14.21
CA SER A 374 14.05 -21.84 -13.78
C SER A 374 13.64 -22.15 -12.34
N LEU A 375 13.63 -23.43 -11.95
CA LEU A 375 13.36 -23.85 -10.57
C LEU A 375 14.43 -23.36 -9.59
N SER A 376 15.71 -23.47 -9.95
CA SER A 376 16.81 -22.98 -9.12
C SER A 376 16.75 -21.47 -8.93
N THR A 377 16.43 -20.72 -9.98
CA THR A 377 16.26 -19.27 -9.92
C THR A 377 15.09 -18.89 -9.00
N LEU A 378 13.94 -19.55 -9.14
CA LEU A 378 12.77 -19.35 -8.30
C LEU A 378 13.05 -19.69 -6.83
N GLU A 379 13.72 -20.81 -6.55
CA GLU A 379 14.15 -21.19 -5.20
C GLU A 379 15.03 -20.11 -4.56
N SER A 380 16.04 -19.62 -5.30
CA SER A 380 16.93 -18.57 -4.80
C SER A 380 16.19 -17.26 -4.53
N GLY A 381 15.26 -16.86 -5.42
CA GLY A 381 14.47 -15.64 -5.28
C GLY A 381 13.48 -15.71 -4.11
N ILE A 382 12.85 -16.86 -3.90
CA ILE A 382 11.95 -17.09 -2.76
C ILE A 382 12.75 -17.11 -1.44
N ASN A 383 13.91 -17.76 -1.40
CA ASN A 383 14.76 -17.76 -0.20
C ASN A 383 15.24 -16.34 0.13
N SER A 384 15.71 -15.58 -0.85
CA SER A 384 16.04 -14.16 -0.67
C SER A 384 14.84 -13.34 -0.17
N SER A 385 13.64 -13.61 -0.66
CA SER A 385 12.42 -12.89 -0.23
C SER A 385 12.07 -13.24 1.22
N LYS A 386 12.21 -14.50 1.62
CA LYS A 386 12.00 -14.96 3.00
C LYS A 386 13.01 -14.32 3.97
N GLU A 387 14.28 -14.23 3.58
CA GLU A 387 15.30 -13.53 4.37
C GLU A 387 14.98 -12.05 4.54
N LYS A 388 14.53 -11.38 3.47
CA LYS A 388 14.08 -9.98 3.53
C LYS A 388 12.85 -9.81 4.44
N ILE A 389 11.86 -10.70 4.38
CA ILE A 389 10.69 -10.68 5.27
C ILE A 389 11.14 -10.86 6.73
N ALA A 390 12.03 -11.82 7.00
CA ALA A 390 12.56 -12.04 8.35
C ALA A 390 13.32 -10.81 8.89
N ALA A 391 14.14 -10.18 8.04
CA ALA A 391 14.84 -8.94 8.38
C ALA A 391 13.86 -7.78 8.65
N MET A 392 12.81 -7.65 7.83
CA MET A 392 11.77 -6.64 8.01
C MET A 392 10.98 -6.85 9.31
N VAL A 393 10.56 -8.08 9.60
CA VAL A 393 9.89 -8.44 10.86
C VAL A 393 10.78 -8.13 12.06
N THR A 394 12.07 -8.47 11.97
CA THR A 394 13.04 -8.17 13.03
C THR A 394 13.15 -6.66 13.24
N SER A 395 13.35 -5.89 12.16
CA SER A 395 13.46 -4.44 12.21
C SER A 395 12.22 -3.76 12.79
N VAL A 396 11.03 -4.17 12.37
CA VAL A 396 9.75 -3.63 12.89
C VAL A 396 9.58 -3.97 14.36
N THR A 397 9.86 -5.22 14.75
CA THR A 397 9.77 -5.66 16.15
C THR A 397 10.76 -4.91 17.05
N GLU A 398 11.98 -4.69 16.59
CA GLU A 398 12.98 -3.89 17.32
C GLU A 398 12.56 -2.42 17.44
N ALA A 399 12.05 -1.81 16.36
CA ALA A 399 11.55 -0.44 16.39
C ALA A 399 10.35 -0.28 17.35
N LEU A 400 9.41 -1.23 17.36
CA LEU A 400 8.28 -1.24 18.28
C LEU A 400 8.72 -1.40 19.74
N LYS A 401 9.71 -2.27 20.02
CA LYS A 401 10.30 -2.41 21.36
C LYS A 401 11.00 -1.13 21.80
N ALA A 402 11.80 -0.52 20.93
CA ALA A 402 12.49 0.73 21.22
C ALA A 402 11.49 1.89 21.49
N ALA A 403 10.43 1.98 20.69
CA ALA A 403 9.38 2.99 20.88
C ALA A 403 8.64 2.78 22.21
N ARG A 404 8.30 1.53 22.56
CA ARG A 404 7.71 1.19 23.86
C ARG A 404 8.62 1.58 25.02
N ASP A 405 9.89 1.23 24.94
CA ASP A 405 10.86 1.48 26.01
C ASP A 405 11.10 3.00 26.18
N ALA A 406 11.13 3.77 25.08
CA ALA A 406 11.21 5.23 25.12
C ALA A 406 9.95 5.85 25.77
N ARG A 407 8.74 5.36 25.45
CA ARG A 407 7.50 5.81 26.08
C ARG A 407 7.47 5.47 27.57
N PHE A 408 7.94 4.28 27.95
CA PHE A 408 8.08 3.88 29.35
C PHE A 408 9.01 4.83 30.11
N GLN A 409 10.18 5.15 29.55
CA GLN A 409 11.11 6.12 30.15
C GLN A 409 10.49 7.53 30.29
N ALA A 410 9.78 8.01 29.26
CA ALA A 410 9.08 9.29 29.32
C ALA A 410 8.00 9.32 30.41
N ARG A 411 7.21 8.25 30.55
CA ARG A 411 6.22 8.11 31.64
C ARG A 411 6.87 8.07 33.01
N ALA A 412 7.98 7.36 33.17
CA ALA A 412 8.74 7.32 34.42
C ALA A 412 9.23 8.72 34.82
N ALA A 413 9.78 9.49 33.85
CA ALA A 413 10.21 10.86 34.08
C ALA A 413 9.04 11.80 34.43
N HIS A 414 7.89 11.68 33.75
CA HIS A 414 6.68 12.43 34.09
C HIS A 414 6.16 12.11 35.49
N ASN A 415 6.15 10.84 35.89
CA ASN A 415 5.74 10.45 37.22
C ASN A 415 6.70 11.04 38.28
N GLU A 416 8.01 11.02 38.04
CA GLU A 416 8.97 11.64 38.95
C GLU A 416 8.74 13.15 39.09
N LEU A 417 8.51 13.85 37.99
CA LEU A 417 8.20 15.29 37.98
C LEU A 417 6.89 15.58 38.73
N LEU A 418 5.85 14.76 38.52
CA LEU A 418 4.58 14.84 39.22
C LEU A 418 4.75 14.67 40.73
N GLN A 419 5.57 13.71 41.18
CA GLN A 419 5.84 13.51 42.60
C GLN A 419 6.61 14.69 43.20
N ARG A 420 7.61 15.24 42.51
CA ARG A 420 8.34 16.44 42.97
C ARG A 420 7.40 17.64 43.08
N TRP A 421 6.56 17.86 42.07
CA TRP A 421 5.55 18.93 42.10
C TRP A 421 4.57 18.75 43.26
N LYS A 422 4.05 17.53 43.47
CA LYS A 422 3.15 17.21 44.60
C LYS A 422 3.78 17.59 45.93
N VAL A 423 4.99 17.12 46.19
CA VAL A 423 5.71 17.37 47.45
C VAL A 423 5.96 18.87 47.64
N SER A 424 6.45 19.57 46.61
CA SER A 424 6.74 21.00 46.68
C SER A 424 5.49 21.85 46.91
N SER A 425 4.40 21.56 46.19
CA SER A 425 3.13 22.31 46.29
C SER A 425 2.45 22.09 47.65
N LEU A 426 2.50 20.86 48.19
CA LEU A 426 2.02 20.56 49.54
C LEU A 426 2.84 21.28 50.61
N ALA A 427 4.18 21.28 50.49
CA ALA A 427 5.05 21.98 51.42
C ALA A 427 4.80 23.51 51.42
N ALA A 428 4.66 24.11 50.24
CA ALA A 428 4.36 25.54 50.10
C ALA A 428 3.00 25.90 50.71
N SER A 429 1.96 25.13 50.39
CA SER A 429 0.61 25.34 50.96
C SER A 429 0.63 25.18 52.48
N LYS A 430 1.31 24.16 53.00
CA LYS A 430 1.43 23.95 54.44
C LYS A 430 2.16 25.10 55.14
N CYS A 431 3.17 25.68 54.50
CA CYS A 431 3.87 26.86 55.01
C CYS A 431 2.95 28.09 55.07
N ILE A 432 2.13 28.32 54.03
CA ILE A 432 1.13 29.40 54.00
C ILE A 432 0.09 29.20 55.10
N GLU A 433 -0.41 27.98 55.29
CA GLU A 433 -1.38 27.65 56.34
C GLU A 433 -0.82 27.99 57.73
N ASN A 434 0.38 27.49 58.04
CA ASN A 434 1.01 27.73 59.34
C ASN A 434 1.29 29.23 59.56
N THR A 435 1.85 29.91 58.55
CA THR A 435 2.17 31.34 58.66
C THR A 435 0.91 32.19 58.86
N SER A 436 -0.17 31.87 58.15
CA SER A 436 -1.44 32.61 58.27
C SER A 436 -2.07 32.39 59.65
N LYS A 437 -2.02 31.17 60.20
CA LYS A 437 -2.44 30.87 61.57
C LYS A 437 -1.61 31.61 62.61
N ASP A 438 -0.29 31.63 62.45
CA ASP A 438 0.61 32.35 63.37
C ASP A 438 0.33 33.86 63.36
N GLN A 439 0.13 34.45 62.18
CA GLN A 439 -0.24 35.87 62.06
C GLN A 439 -1.64 36.15 62.63
N SER A 440 -2.61 35.27 62.40
CA SER A 440 -3.96 35.38 62.97
C SER A 440 -3.91 35.44 64.51
N ASN A 441 -3.11 34.56 65.13
CA ASN A 441 -2.90 34.56 66.59
C ASN A 441 -2.23 35.84 67.12
N ILE A 442 -1.30 36.44 66.36
CA ILE A 442 -0.66 37.71 66.71
C ILE A 442 -1.69 38.86 66.66
N VAL A 443 -2.52 38.89 65.60
CA VAL A 443 -3.60 39.88 65.47
C VAL A 443 -4.60 39.74 66.61
N ASP A 444 -4.99 38.51 66.97
CA ASP A 444 -5.85 38.22 68.12
C ASP A 444 -5.29 38.78 69.43
N SER A 445 -4.00 38.54 69.68
CA SER A 445 -3.32 39.06 70.87
C SER A 445 -3.30 40.60 70.89
N THR A 446 -3.18 41.21 69.71
CA THR A 446 -3.19 42.68 69.56
C THR A 446 -4.58 43.27 69.77
N ILE A 447 -5.63 42.63 69.26
CA ILE A 447 -7.03 42.97 69.54
C ILE A 447 -7.30 42.94 71.05
N ALA A 448 -6.83 41.90 71.75
CA ALA A 448 -6.98 41.80 73.20
C ALA A 448 -6.25 42.94 73.95
N PHE A 449 -5.07 43.35 73.46
CA PHE A 449 -4.35 44.51 74.00
C PHE A 449 -5.14 45.81 73.85
N PHE A 450 -5.64 46.13 72.65
CA PHE A 450 -6.50 47.30 72.44
C PHE A 450 -7.78 47.23 73.28
N GLY A 451 -8.35 46.03 73.46
CA GLY A 451 -9.46 45.79 74.39
C GLY A 451 -9.14 46.22 75.82
N THR A 452 -7.92 45.97 76.28
CA THR A 452 -7.45 46.39 77.61
C THR A 452 -7.22 47.90 77.69
N GLU A 453 -6.60 48.51 76.67
CA GLU A 453 -6.39 49.96 76.64
C GLU A 453 -7.69 50.76 76.58
N MET A 454 -8.68 50.29 75.81
CA MET A 454 -10.03 50.88 75.81
C MET A 454 -10.66 50.87 77.21
N GLN A 455 -10.50 49.79 77.98
CA GLN A 455 -10.97 49.74 79.38
C GLN A 455 -10.22 50.74 80.28
N ASN A 456 -8.94 51.00 80.02
CA ASN A 456 -8.18 52.01 80.73
C ASN A 456 -8.66 53.43 80.38
N HIS A 457 -8.99 53.69 79.11
CA HIS A 457 -9.62 54.94 78.68
C HIS A 457 -11.00 55.14 79.31
N ASP A 458 -11.84 54.10 79.40
CA ASP A 458 -13.13 54.15 80.10
C ASP A 458 -12.96 54.54 81.58
N LYS A 459 -11.95 54.00 82.26
CA LYS A 459 -11.63 54.37 83.66
C LYS A 459 -11.13 55.81 83.77
N MET A 460 -10.31 56.28 82.82
CA MET A 460 -9.81 57.65 82.81
C MET A 460 -10.94 58.66 82.59
N GLU A 461 -11.87 58.36 81.70
CA GLU A 461 -13.07 59.16 81.49
C GLU A 461 -13.93 59.24 82.76
N SER A 462 -14.17 58.10 83.42
CA SER A 462 -14.89 58.06 84.71
C SER A 462 -14.20 58.92 85.78
N ALA A 463 -12.86 58.85 85.89
CA ALA A 463 -12.11 59.63 86.87
C ALA A 463 -12.17 61.15 86.59
N LEU A 464 -12.13 61.56 85.31
CA LEU A 464 -12.30 62.96 84.91
C LEU A 464 -13.72 63.47 85.19
N GLN A 465 -14.74 62.63 85.00
CA GLN A 465 -16.13 62.96 85.37
C GLN A 465 -16.31 63.11 86.88
N ASP A 466 -15.69 62.22 87.67
CA ASP A 466 -15.68 62.31 89.13
C ASP A 466 -14.98 63.59 89.61
N GLN A 467 -13.83 63.94 89.02
CA GLN A 467 -13.10 65.17 89.33
C GLN A 467 -13.93 66.42 88.98
N THR A 468 -14.58 66.44 87.81
CA THR A 468 -15.45 67.54 87.38
C THR A 468 -16.63 67.70 88.35
N SER A 469 -17.26 66.60 88.74
CA SER A 469 -18.35 66.59 89.72
C SER A 469 -17.90 67.08 91.10
N TYR A 470 -16.69 66.73 91.52
CA TYR A 470 -16.09 67.20 92.77
C TYR A 470 -15.85 68.72 92.75
N ILE A 471 -15.32 69.25 91.64
CA ILE A 471 -15.04 70.68 91.47
C ILE A 471 -16.34 71.49 91.47
N LEU A 472 -17.36 71.06 90.73
CA LEU A 472 -18.66 71.73 90.74
C LEU A 472 -19.27 71.78 92.15
N LYS A 473 -19.23 70.65 92.87
CA LYS A 473 -19.84 70.57 94.21
C LYS A 473 -19.08 71.35 95.29
N ASN A 474 -17.75 71.20 95.35
CA ASN A 474 -16.93 71.75 96.45
C ASN A 474 -16.28 73.08 96.09
N GLY A 475 -16.02 73.33 94.81
CA GLY A 475 -15.49 74.61 94.32
C GLY A 475 -16.49 75.73 94.47
N ASP A 476 -17.76 75.51 94.12
CA ASP A 476 -18.85 76.47 94.36
C ASP A 476 -19.00 76.79 95.85
N ALA A 477 -18.97 75.77 96.71
CA ALA A 477 -19.01 75.96 98.16
C ALA A 477 -17.82 76.80 98.68
N HIS A 478 -16.62 76.62 98.11
CA HIS A 478 -15.46 77.43 98.47
C HIS A 478 -15.59 78.88 98.01
N ILE A 479 -16.06 79.09 96.77
CA ILE A 479 -16.37 80.43 96.23
C ILE A 479 -17.43 81.13 97.11
N ASP A 480 -18.46 80.40 97.54
CA ASP A 480 -19.52 80.91 98.41
C ASP A 480 -18.99 81.30 99.79
N HIS A 481 -18.16 80.47 100.42
CA HIS A 481 -17.54 80.79 101.71
C HIS A 481 -16.63 82.04 101.63
N VAL A 482 -15.82 82.18 100.58
CA VAL A 482 -14.99 83.38 100.39
C VAL A 482 -15.87 84.61 100.11
N SER A 483 -17.00 84.44 99.40
CA SER A 483 -17.99 85.50 99.19
C SER A 483 -18.67 85.94 100.50
N GLU A 484 -18.97 84.98 101.37
CA GLU A 484 -19.54 85.24 102.70
C GLU A 484 -18.52 85.98 103.59
N GLN A 485 -17.24 85.58 103.57
CA GLN A 485 -16.17 86.31 104.24
C GLN A 485 -16.04 87.76 103.74
N ALA A 486 -16.12 87.99 102.42
CA ALA A 486 -16.10 89.34 101.85
C ALA A 486 -17.29 90.18 102.33
N SER A 487 -18.48 89.59 102.43
CA SER A 487 -19.68 90.24 103.00
C SER A 487 -19.51 90.59 104.47
N MET A 488 -18.93 89.69 105.28
CA MET A 488 -18.62 89.96 106.69
C MET A 488 -17.61 91.09 106.86
N LEU A 489 -16.54 91.10 106.06
CA LEU A 489 -15.53 92.17 106.08
C LEU A 489 -16.15 93.54 105.70
N SER A 490 -17.07 93.56 104.72
CA SER A 490 -17.79 94.78 104.35
C SER A 490 -18.69 95.29 105.48
N LYS A 491 -19.44 94.39 106.16
CA LYS A 491 -20.23 94.74 107.35
C LYS A 491 -19.35 95.24 108.52
N GLN A 492 -18.16 94.67 108.67
CA GLN A 492 -17.19 95.08 109.68
C GLN A 492 -16.64 96.48 109.38
N LYS A 493 -16.34 96.80 108.11
CA LYS A 493 -15.98 98.14 107.62
C LYS A 493 -17.06 99.17 107.95
N GLU A 494 -18.32 98.87 107.65
CA GLU A 494 -19.47 99.74 107.94
C GLU A 494 -19.68 99.96 109.45
N SER A 495 -19.59 98.88 110.23
CA SER A 495 -19.75 98.95 111.70
C SER A 495 -18.64 99.76 112.36
N LEU A 496 -17.39 99.62 111.87
CA LEU A 496 -16.26 100.41 112.35
C LEU A 496 -16.42 101.89 112.00
N ALA A 497 -16.88 102.21 110.79
CA ALA A 497 -17.18 103.58 110.37
C ALA A 497 -18.30 104.21 111.21
N ALA A 498 -19.38 103.48 111.47
CA ALA A 498 -20.48 103.95 112.33
C ALA A 498 -20.06 104.13 113.81
N ALA A 499 -19.17 103.28 114.32
CA ALA A 499 -18.59 103.42 115.66
C ALA A 499 -17.67 104.66 115.75
N HIS A 500 -16.88 104.92 114.71
CA HIS A 500 -16.04 106.11 114.63
C HIS A 500 -16.88 107.40 114.57
N GLU A 501 -17.95 107.43 113.76
CA GLU A 501 -18.87 108.57 113.70
C GLU A 501 -19.57 108.82 115.05
N ARG A 502 -19.98 107.77 115.77
CA ARG A 502 -20.51 107.88 117.13
C ARG A 502 -19.49 108.47 118.11
N ASN A 503 -18.24 108.04 118.05
CA ASN A 503 -17.18 108.58 118.90
C ASN A 503 -16.93 110.06 118.59
N GLN A 504 -16.95 110.48 117.33
CA GLN A 504 -16.88 111.91 116.97
C GLN A 504 -18.04 112.72 117.56
N LYS A 505 -19.29 112.25 117.41
CA LYS A 505 -20.48 112.91 118.02
C LYS A 505 -20.44 112.94 119.55
N MET A 506 -19.92 111.88 120.19
CA MET A 506 -19.76 111.86 121.65
C MET A 506 -18.70 112.87 122.11
N ARG A 507 -17.62 113.05 121.34
CA ARG A 507 -16.60 114.08 121.57
C ARG A 507 -17.16 115.49 121.43
N GLU A 508 -17.98 115.75 120.41
CA GLU A 508 -18.66 117.04 120.20
C GLU A 508 -19.63 117.37 121.35
N ASN A 509 -20.42 116.40 121.83
CA ASN A 509 -21.34 116.59 122.96
C ASN A 509 -20.62 116.78 124.30
N PHE A 510 -19.49 116.11 124.51
CA PHE A 510 -18.64 116.35 125.69
C PHE A 510 -18.09 117.78 125.67
N MET A 511 -17.67 118.29 124.50
CA MET A 511 -17.26 119.69 124.33
C MET A 511 -18.36 120.71 124.64
N GLN A 512 -19.63 120.40 124.38
CA GLN A 512 -20.76 121.31 124.66
C GLN A 512 -21.14 121.41 126.16
N THR A 513 -20.82 120.39 126.97
CA THR A 513 -21.34 120.29 128.35
C THR A 513 -20.42 120.92 129.42
N VAL A 514 -19.17 121.22 129.07
CA VAL A 514 -18.17 121.75 130.01
C VAL A 514 -17.57 123.05 129.49
N MET A 515 -18.28 124.20 129.54
CA MET A 515 -17.63 125.54 129.48
C MET A 515 -18.48 126.68 130.08
N ALA A 516 -18.14 127.05 131.32
CA ALA A 516 -17.85 128.44 131.69
C ALA A 516 -16.75 128.42 132.77
N GLY A 517 -15.46 128.43 132.36
CA GLY A 517 -14.37 128.67 133.31
C GLY A 517 -12.92 128.25 132.98
N VAL A 518 -12.65 127.26 132.10
CA VAL A 518 -11.25 126.82 131.83
C VAL A 518 -11.06 126.48 130.35
N GLN A 519 -11.02 127.51 129.51
CA GLN A 519 -11.18 127.42 128.04
C GLN A 519 -9.88 127.23 127.23
N GLU A 520 -8.70 127.14 127.86
CA GLU A 520 -7.43 127.17 127.10
C GLU A 520 -6.57 125.89 127.21
N LEU A 521 -6.74 125.07 128.26
CA LEU A 521 -5.92 123.85 128.45
C LEU A 521 -6.56 122.57 127.90
N MET A 522 -7.90 122.48 127.90
CA MET A 522 -8.63 121.27 127.47
C MET A 522 -8.72 121.14 125.94
N THR A 523 -8.72 122.27 125.22
CA THR A 523 -8.77 122.34 123.75
C THR A 523 -7.57 121.66 123.09
N LYS A 524 -6.36 121.89 123.62
CA LYS A 524 -5.12 121.42 122.99
C LYS A 524 -4.85 119.92 123.17
N GLN A 525 -5.27 119.32 124.28
CA GLN A 525 -5.14 117.88 124.54
C GLN A 525 -6.20 117.06 123.78
N MET A 526 -7.41 117.60 123.60
CA MET A 526 -8.45 116.92 122.82
C MET A 526 -8.24 116.97 121.30
N ASP A 527 -7.60 118.02 120.78
CA ASP A 527 -7.23 118.06 119.36
C ASP A 527 -6.14 117.02 119.02
N LEU A 528 -5.13 116.85 119.89
CA LEU A 528 -4.10 115.82 119.71
C LEU A 528 -4.68 114.39 119.75
N LEU A 529 -5.62 114.13 120.67
CA LEU A 529 -6.28 112.82 120.75
C LEU A 529 -7.21 112.57 119.54
N GLY A 530 -7.82 113.62 119.00
CA GLY A 530 -8.63 113.57 117.79
C GLY A 530 -7.82 113.31 116.51
N ILE A 531 -6.59 113.83 116.44
CA ILE A 531 -5.66 113.57 115.33
C ILE A 531 -5.20 112.11 115.37
N GLU A 532 -4.73 111.62 116.53
CA GLU A 532 -4.22 110.24 116.68
C GLU A 532 -5.32 109.18 116.42
N GLN A 533 -6.54 109.43 116.90
CA GLN A 533 -7.67 108.52 116.68
C GLN A 533 -8.08 108.47 115.20
N ASN A 534 -8.00 109.59 114.47
CA ASN A 534 -8.29 109.64 113.04
C ASN A 534 -7.18 108.95 112.22
N GLU A 535 -5.91 109.09 112.60
CA GLU A 535 -4.81 108.36 111.94
C GLU A 535 -4.93 106.84 112.16
N GLN A 536 -5.18 106.37 113.39
CA GLN A 536 -5.37 104.94 113.65
C GLN A 536 -6.61 104.37 112.95
N PHE A 537 -7.71 105.13 112.88
CA PHE A 537 -8.88 104.73 112.11
C PHE A 537 -8.60 104.68 110.61
N GLY A 538 -7.83 105.63 110.07
CA GLY A 538 -7.36 105.62 108.68
C GLY A 538 -6.50 104.40 108.34
N VAL A 539 -5.61 103.99 109.25
CA VAL A 539 -4.79 102.77 109.10
C VAL A 539 -5.68 101.52 109.14
N LEU A 540 -6.65 101.43 110.05
CA LEU A 540 -7.61 100.32 110.12
C LEU A 540 -8.51 100.24 108.88
N GLN A 541 -8.96 101.38 108.37
CA GLN A 541 -9.75 101.47 107.14
C GLN A 541 -8.95 100.99 105.93
N SER A 542 -7.70 101.45 105.79
CA SER A 542 -6.80 101.00 104.73
C SER A 542 -6.47 99.50 104.84
N SER A 543 -6.25 98.97 106.06
CA SER A 543 -6.02 97.54 106.27
C SER A 543 -7.25 96.70 105.94
N THR A 544 -8.46 97.17 106.28
CA THR A 544 -9.72 96.46 105.95
C THR A 544 -10.00 96.49 104.44
N GLU A 545 -9.64 97.58 103.77
CA GLU A 545 -9.72 97.72 102.31
C GLU A 545 -8.74 96.79 101.60
N ASN A 546 -7.50 96.69 102.09
CA ASN A 546 -6.51 95.74 101.58
C ASN A 546 -6.96 94.29 101.77
N LEU A 547 -7.52 93.93 102.93
CA LEU A 547 -8.10 92.60 103.17
C LEU A 547 -9.29 92.31 102.25
N THR A 548 -10.15 93.30 102.01
CA THR A 548 -11.28 93.18 101.07
C THR A 548 -10.79 92.95 99.64
N ASN A 549 -9.79 93.70 99.19
CA ASN A 549 -9.17 93.55 97.88
C ASN A 549 -8.44 92.20 97.74
N ALA A 550 -7.76 91.74 98.79
CA ALA A 550 -7.12 90.43 98.84
C ALA A 550 -8.15 89.29 98.77
N ASN A 551 -9.25 89.36 99.52
CA ASN A 551 -10.34 88.37 99.43
C ASN A 551 -11.03 88.38 98.07
N GLY A 552 -11.21 89.56 97.46
CA GLY A 552 -11.69 89.68 96.08
C GLY A 552 -10.76 89.00 95.07
N SER A 553 -9.44 89.19 95.24
CA SER A 553 -8.43 88.57 94.39
C SER A 553 -8.35 87.05 94.59
N ILE A 554 -8.47 86.56 95.83
CA ILE A 554 -8.52 85.12 96.15
C ILE A 554 -9.77 84.48 95.53
N ARG A 555 -10.93 85.13 95.64
CA ARG A 555 -12.17 84.66 95.01
C ARG A 555 -12.03 84.56 93.49
N GLN A 556 -11.49 85.60 92.86
CA GLN A 556 -11.28 85.59 91.40
C GLN A 556 -10.28 84.52 91.00
N SER A 557 -9.16 84.40 91.72
CA SER A 557 -8.16 83.35 91.46
C SER A 557 -8.74 81.94 91.63
N ALA A 558 -9.57 81.70 92.64
CA ALA A 558 -10.23 80.41 92.83
C ALA A 558 -11.21 80.11 91.69
N LYS A 559 -11.95 81.12 91.22
CA LYS A 559 -12.85 81.00 90.07
C LYS A 559 -12.09 80.70 88.78
N ASP A 560 -10.98 81.38 88.55
CA ASP A 560 -10.13 81.17 87.37
C ASP A 560 -9.50 79.76 87.40
N ILE A 561 -8.98 79.32 88.56
CA ILE A 561 -8.45 77.97 88.74
C ILE A 561 -9.52 76.90 88.48
N PHE A 562 -10.74 77.05 89.03
CA PHE A 562 -11.79 76.07 88.78
C PHE A 562 -12.25 76.06 87.33
N ALA A 563 -12.33 77.22 86.66
CA ALA A 563 -12.63 77.32 85.23
C ALA A 563 -11.53 76.68 84.37
N ASP A 564 -10.26 76.88 84.72
CA ASP A 564 -9.11 76.28 84.02
C ASP A 564 -9.10 74.75 84.20
N VAL A 565 -9.40 74.23 85.40
CA VAL A 565 -9.47 72.79 85.64
C VAL A 565 -10.70 72.17 84.96
N GLU A 566 -11.84 72.86 84.95
CA GLU A 566 -13.04 72.42 84.21
C GLU A 566 -12.77 72.37 82.70
N SER A 567 -12.15 73.41 82.14
CA SER A 567 -11.73 73.46 80.74
C SER A 567 -10.73 72.35 80.41
N THR A 568 -9.72 72.14 81.27
CA THR A 568 -8.72 71.09 81.10
C THR A 568 -9.36 69.70 81.16
N ASN A 569 -10.26 69.45 82.11
CA ASN A 569 -10.98 68.18 82.20
C ASN A 569 -11.85 67.94 80.96
N SER A 570 -12.54 68.96 80.45
CA SER A 570 -13.33 68.86 79.23
C SER A 570 -12.46 68.50 78.02
N MET A 571 -11.31 69.16 77.85
CA MET A 571 -10.37 68.84 76.78
C MET A 571 -9.81 67.42 76.92
N LEU A 572 -9.44 67.01 78.14
CA LEU A 572 -8.93 65.67 78.39
C LEU A 572 -9.99 64.60 78.11
N THR A 573 -11.24 64.81 78.53
CA THR A 573 -12.36 63.91 78.22
C THR A 573 -12.56 63.77 76.70
N GLU A 574 -12.54 64.88 75.95
CA GLU A 574 -12.61 64.84 74.49
C GLU A 574 -11.45 64.03 73.88
N HIS A 575 -10.21 64.25 74.37
CA HIS A 575 -9.05 63.48 73.90
C HIS A 575 -9.18 61.99 74.23
N VAL A 576 -9.63 61.62 75.44
CA VAL A 576 -9.88 60.22 75.83
C VAL A 576 -10.87 59.57 74.88
N GLN A 577 -11.97 60.27 74.56
CA GLN A 577 -13.01 59.78 73.65
C GLN A 577 -12.49 59.61 72.21
N ILE A 578 -11.66 60.54 71.72
CA ILE A 578 -11.04 60.44 70.40
C ILE A 578 -10.10 59.23 70.33
N VAL A 579 -9.20 59.06 71.30
CA VAL A 579 -8.27 57.93 71.34
C VAL A 579 -9.04 56.61 71.43
N ARG A 580 -10.05 56.55 72.31
CA ARG A 580 -10.93 55.38 72.43
C ARG A 580 -11.65 55.05 71.11
N LYS A 581 -12.13 56.04 70.38
CA LYS A 581 -12.77 55.84 69.07
C LYS A 581 -11.78 55.33 68.02
N ASN A 582 -10.54 55.81 68.05
CA ASN A 582 -9.47 55.30 67.19
C ASN A 582 -9.17 53.83 67.51
N ASP A 583 -9.09 53.46 68.78
CA ASP A 583 -8.85 52.07 69.19
C ASP A 583 -9.97 51.12 68.76
N ILE A 584 -11.25 51.56 68.86
CA ILE A 584 -12.39 50.80 68.31
C ILE A 584 -12.21 50.59 66.80
N HIS A 585 -11.84 51.63 66.07
CA HIS A 585 -11.68 51.54 64.62
C HIS A 585 -10.53 50.61 64.22
N VAL A 586 -9.38 50.74 64.89
CA VAL A 586 -8.21 49.86 64.68
C VAL A 586 -8.57 48.42 65.01
N THR A 587 -9.29 48.18 66.11
CA THR A 587 -9.77 46.84 66.49
C THR A 587 -10.65 46.23 65.40
N GLY A 588 -11.61 46.98 64.84
CA GLY A 588 -12.46 46.50 63.75
C GLY A 588 -11.70 46.22 62.44
N ILE A 589 -10.62 46.95 62.16
CA ILE A 589 -9.72 46.64 61.03
C ILE A 589 -8.94 45.35 61.31
N MET A 590 -8.44 45.18 62.54
CA MET A 590 -7.71 43.98 62.97
C MET A 590 -8.59 42.74 62.94
N GLU A 591 -9.86 42.81 63.35
CA GLU A 591 -10.81 41.71 63.27
C GLU A 591 -11.01 41.23 61.82
N LYS A 592 -11.19 42.16 60.88
CA LYS A 592 -11.27 41.82 59.44
C LYS A 592 -9.97 41.24 58.89
N THR A 593 -8.83 41.76 59.37
CA THR A 593 -7.51 41.24 59.00
C THR A 593 -7.34 39.81 59.47
N LYS A 594 -7.79 39.50 60.69
CA LYS A 594 -7.81 38.15 61.23
C LYS A 594 -8.71 37.21 60.43
N GLU A 595 -9.94 37.63 60.14
CA GLU A 595 -10.88 36.85 59.31
C GLU A 595 -10.26 36.49 57.96
N THR A 596 -9.61 37.46 57.31
CA THR A 596 -8.89 37.23 56.04
C THR A 596 -7.75 36.22 56.20
N LEU A 597 -6.99 36.28 57.30
CA LEU A 597 -5.89 35.33 57.57
C LEU A 597 -6.42 33.91 57.83
N ASP A 598 -7.55 33.77 58.53
CA ASP A 598 -8.19 32.48 58.78
C ASP A 598 -8.78 31.88 57.49
N GLU A 599 -9.34 32.72 56.61
CA GLU A 599 -9.78 32.32 55.26
C GLU A 599 -8.60 31.86 54.39
N ILE A 600 -7.47 32.57 54.41
CA ILE A 600 -6.25 32.16 53.69
C ILE A 600 -5.76 30.80 54.21
N ALA A 601 -5.76 30.59 55.53
CA ALA A 601 -5.37 29.31 56.11
C ALA A 601 -6.30 28.17 55.67
N SER A 602 -7.62 28.42 55.66
CA SER A 602 -8.62 27.44 55.22
C SER A 602 -8.49 27.13 53.73
N SER A 603 -8.36 28.15 52.88
CA SER A 603 -8.14 27.98 51.44
C SER A 603 -6.85 27.21 51.13
N SER A 604 -5.80 27.40 51.94
CA SER A 604 -4.56 26.64 51.81
C SER A 604 -4.74 25.15 52.14
N ILE A 605 -5.66 24.78 53.04
CA ILE A 605 -6.01 23.39 53.32
C ILE A 605 -6.75 22.77 52.13
N ASP A 606 -7.73 23.47 51.57
CA ASP A 606 -8.47 23.01 50.38
C ASP A 606 -7.53 22.82 49.17
N HIS A 607 -6.54 23.71 49.03
CA HIS A 607 -5.50 23.59 48.00
C HIS A 607 -4.63 22.34 48.22
N GLN A 608 -4.32 21.97 49.47
CA GLN A 608 -3.56 20.73 49.77
C GLN A 608 -4.35 19.47 49.36
N GLU A 609 -5.65 19.43 49.65
CA GLU A 609 -6.53 18.32 49.26
C GLU A 609 -6.65 18.21 47.73
N SER A 610 -6.89 19.34 47.07
CA SER A 610 -6.98 19.43 45.60
C SER A 610 -5.68 18.98 44.93
N THR A 611 -4.53 19.45 45.42
CA THR A 611 -3.20 19.06 44.94
C THR A 611 -2.99 17.55 45.08
N SER A 612 -3.35 16.98 46.23
CA SER A 612 -3.21 15.54 46.50
C SER A 612 -4.09 14.71 45.57
N THR A 613 -5.34 15.12 45.40
CA THR A 613 -6.31 14.45 44.52
C THR A 613 -5.85 14.48 43.07
N PHE A 614 -5.44 15.64 42.56
CA PHE A 614 -4.92 15.77 41.20
C PHE A 614 -3.68 14.91 40.99
N ALA A 615 -2.72 14.93 41.92
CA ALA A 615 -1.50 14.15 41.79
C ALA A 615 -1.77 12.63 41.78
N ASN A 616 -2.71 12.15 42.59
CA ASN A 616 -3.08 10.73 42.61
C ASN A 616 -3.77 10.33 41.29
N ASN A 617 -4.75 11.11 40.84
CA ASN A 617 -5.46 10.84 39.58
C ASN A 617 -4.51 10.86 38.38
N ALA A 618 -3.55 11.79 38.34
CA ALA A 618 -2.54 11.84 37.29
C ALA A 618 -1.59 10.62 37.34
N ALA A 619 -1.20 10.16 38.54
CA ALA A 619 -0.37 8.96 38.70
C ALA A 619 -1.11 7.68 38.26
N ASP A 620 -2.40 7.57 38.56
CA ASP A 620 -3.25 6.47 38.10
C ASP A 620 -3.39 6.48 36.56
N GLY A 621 -3.58 7.67 35.96
CA GLY A 621 -3.60 7.83 34.51
C GLY A 621 -2.30 7.39 33.83
N ILE A 622 -1.14 7.79 34.37
CA ILE A 622 0.17 7.36 33.88
C ILE A 622 0.32 5.84 33.97
N SER A 623 -0.11 5.23 35.08
CA SER A 623 -0.03 3.78 35.29
C SER A 623 -0.96 3.00 34.34
N SER A 624 -2.16 3.52 34.10
CA SER A 624 -3.11 2.95 33.13
C SER A 624 -2.55 2.98 31.71
N MET A 625 -1.98 4.11 31.28
CA MET A 625 -1.32 4.23 29.97
C MET A 625 -0.16 3.25 29.82
N ASP A 626 0.59 3.00 30.89
CA ASP A 626 1.71 2.07 30.85
C ASP A 626 1.27 0.61 30.65
N ASN A 627 0.22 0.20 31.37
CA ASN A 627 -0.39 -1.11 31.21
C ASN A 627 -0.94 -1.32 29.78
N ILE A 628 -1.66 -0.34 29.25
CA ILE A 628 -2.23 -0.41 27.89
C ILE A 628 -1.12 -0.54 26.84
N ASP A 629 -0.09 0.30 26.91
CA ASP A 629 0.99 0.31 25.93
C ASP A 629 1.83 -0.97 25.98
N SER A 630 2.08 -1.51 27.17
CA SER A 630 2.74 -2.81 27.36
C SER A 630 1.92 -3.96 26.77
N GLU A 631 0.63 -4.04 27.11
CA GLU A 631 -0.24 -5.13 26.63
C GLU A 631 -0.42 -5.06 25.11
N LYS A 632 -0.78 -3.88 24.57
CA LYS A 632 -1.08 -3.72 23.15
C LYS A 632 0.16 -3.84 22.26
N THR A 633 1.29 -3.26 22.65
CA THR A 633 2.52 -3.36 21.84
C THR A 633 3.02 -4.80 21.75
N ASN A 634 2.96 -5.56 22.85
CA ASN A 634 3.34 -6.98 22.83
C ASN A 634 2.39 -7.82 21.96
N VAL A 635 1.09 -7.50 21.94
CA VAL A 635 0.12 -8.15 21.04
C VAL A 635 0.43 -7.81 19.58
N ILE A 636 0.73 -6.56 19.26
CA ILE A 636 1.09 -6.14 17.88
C ILE A 636 2.36 -6.87 17.42
N ILE A 637 3.40 -6.92 18.26
CA ILE A 637 4.64 -7.66 17.94
C ILE A 637 4.33 -9.11 17.61
N LYS A 638 3.51 -9.79 18.42
CA LYS A 638 3.10 -11.19 18.14
C LYS A 638 2.37 -11.34 16.81
N HIS A 639 1.52 -10.39 16.44
CA HIS A 639 0.83 -10.43 15.15
C HIS A 639 1.81 -10.22 14.00
N VAL A 640 2.72 -9.25 14.08
CA VAL A 640 3.76 -9.02 13.06
C VAL A 640 4.65 -10.25 12.88
N GLU A 641 5.07 -10.89 13.97
CA GLU A 641 5.84 -12.14 13.93
C GLU A 641 5.03 -13.29 13.30
N SER A 642 3.75 -13.42 13.65
CA SER A 642 2.83 -14.42 13.09
C SER A 642 2.60 -14.21 11.59
N ASP A 643 2.26 -12.99 11.16
CA ASP A 643 1.99 -12.66 9.77
C ASP A 643 3.25 -12.82 8.91
N GLY A 644 4.41 -12.44 9.46
CA GLY A 644 5.71 -12.69 8.85
C GLY A 644 5.99 -14.17 8.62
N ALA A 645 5.71 -15.01 9.63
CA ALA A 645 5.83 -16.46 9.52
C ALA A 645 4.84 -17.04 8.49
N GLN A 646 3.57 -16.63 8.52
CA GLN A 646 2.56 -17.07 7.56
C GLN A 646 2.92 -16.68 6.12
N CYS A 647 3.45 -15.48 5.89
CA CYS A 647 3.90 -15.06 4.56
C CYS A 647 5.09 -15.91 4.08
N SER A 648 6.04 -16.18 4.98
CA SER A 648 7.19 -17.05 4.73
C SER A 648 6.78 -18.49 4.40
N ASP A 649 5.78 -19.02 5.10
CA ASP A 649 5.19 -20.33 4.86
C ASP A 649 4.38 -20.35 3.56
N HIS A 650 3.62 -19.30 3.25
CA HIS A 650 2.88 -19.20 1.99
C HIS A 650 3.83 -19.21 0.78
N LEU A 651 4.93 -18.45 0.84
CA LEU A 651 5.96 -18.45 -0.22
C LEU A 651 6.59 -19.83 -0.40
N LYS A 652 6.80 -20.57 0.69
CA LYS A 652 7.42 -21.91 0.66
C LYS A 652 6.44 -23.00 0.22
N ASP A 653 5.27 -23.06 0.84
CA ASP A 653 4.38 -24.22 0.76
C ASP A 653 3.34 -24.07 -0.35
N ILE A 654 2.98 -22.84 -0.72
CA ILE A 654 2.07 -22.58 -1.83
C ILE A 654 2.89 -22.23 -3.07
N VAL A 655 3.61 -21.11 -3.07
CA VAL A 655 4.25 -20.61 -4.29
C VAL A 655 5.37 -21.55 -4.77
N LEU A 656 6.34 -21.89 -3.91
CA LEU A 656 7.47 -22.73 -4.31
C LEU A 656 7.04 -24.17 -4.59
N LYS A 657 6.31 -24.80 -3.67
CA LYS A 657 5.92 -26.21 -3.80
C LYS A 657 4.98 -26.43 -4.98
N GLN A 658 3.92 -25.64 -5.12
CA GLN A 658 2.93 -25.83 -6.19
C GLN A 658 3.54 -25.53 -7.57
N THR A 659 4.42 -24.54 -7.66
CA THR A 659 5.15 -24.25 -8.92
C THR A 659 6.16 -25.35 -9.24
N ARG A 660 6.84 -25.91 -8.24
CA ARG A 660 7.72 -27.09 -8.41
C ARG A 660 6.95 -28.30 -8.92
N ASP A 661 5.86 -28.66 -8.26
CA ASP A 661 5.02 -29.79 -8.65
C ASP A 661 4.51 -29.62 -10.10
N ASN A 662 4.12 -28.39 -10.48
CA ASN A 662 3.68 -28.10 -11.85
C ASN A 662 4.81 -28.21 -12.89
N ILE A 663 6.00 -27.70 -12.61
CA ILE A 663 7.16 -27.80 -13.52
C ILE A 663 7.62 -29.26 -13.66
N GLU A 664 7.60 -30.03 -12.56
CA GLU A 664 7.90 -31.48 -12.59
C GLU A 664 6.87 -32.23 -13.44
N ASN A 665 5.57 -31.97 -13.27
CA ASN A 665 4.51 -32.58 -14.08
C ASN A 665 4.64 -32.23 -15.58
N LEU A 666 4.98 -30.98 -15.90
CA LEU A 666 5.24 -30.54 -17.28
C LEU A 666 6.47 -31.23 -17.87
N THR A 667 7.53 -31.40 -17.08
CA THR A 667 8.75 -32.11 -17.49
C THR A 667 8.45 -33.60 -17.74
N GLU A 668 7.70 -34.27 -16.86
CA GLU A 668 7.23 -35.64 -17.09
C GLU A 668 6.33 -35.79 -18.33
N ALA A 669 5.46 -34.81 -18.59
CA ALA A 669 4.63 -34.81 -19.79
C ALA A 669 5.49 -34.66 -21.06
N GLY A 670 6.47 -33.76 -21.04
CA GLY A 670 7.45 -33.59 -22.11
C GLY A 670 8.25 -34.88 -22.38
N ASP A 671 8.72 -35.54 -21.32
CA ASP A 671 9.45 -36.81 -21.42
C ASP A 671 8.57 -37.94 -21.98
N ARG A 672 7.29 -38.00 -21.60
CA ARG A 672 6.33 -38.96 -22.18
C ARG A 672 6.11 -38.73 -23.67
N ILE A 673 5.98 -37.47 -24.10
CA ILE A 673 5.84 -37.12 -25.52
C ILE A 673 7.11 -37.52 -26.30
N TYR A 674 8.29 -37.23 -25.74
CA TYR A 674 9.56 -37.67 -26.31
C TYR A 674 9.63 -39.20 -26.43
N LEU A 675 9.31 -39.95 -25.37
CA LEU A 675 9.32 -41.41 -25.39
C LEU A 675 8.34 -41.96 -26.44
N TYR A 676 7.13 -41.41 -26.52
CA TYR A 676 6.14 -41.81 -27.51
C TYR A 676 6.63 -41.58 -28.96
N GLY A 677 7.23 -40.43 -29.23
CA GLY A 677 7.79 -40.12 -30.56
C GLY A 677 9.02 -40.94 -30.91
N ALA A 678 10.02 -40.97 -30.01
CA ALA A 678 11.33 -41.59 -30.26
C ALA A 678 11.33 -43.13 -30.14
N GLN A 679 10.48 -43.71 -29.30
CA GLN A 679 10.42 -45.16 -29.08
C GLN A 679 9.17 -45.81 -29.68
N GLY A 680 8.12 -45.05 -29.99
CA GLY A 680 6.90 -45.56 -30.64
C GLY A 680 6.90 -45.28 -32.14
N ILE A 681 6.68 -44.02 -32.52
CA ILE A 681 6.42 -43.66 -33.92
C ILE A 681 7.63 -43.91 -34.82
N ILE A 682 8.81 -43.42 -34.44
CA ILE A 682 10.00 -43.50 -35.31
C ILE A 682 10.41 -44.96 -35.61
N PRO A 683 10.53 -45.86 -34.62
CA PRO A 683 10.86 -47.27 -34.88
C PRO A 683 9.80 -47.99 -35.73
N ASN A 684 8.51 -47.73 -35.47
CA ASN A 684 7.42 -48.33 -36.24
C ASN A 684 7.47 -47.86 -37.71
N SER A 685 7.65 -46.56 -37.96
CA SER A 685 7.81 -46.03 -39.31
C SER A 685 9.07 -46.57 -40.02
N MET A 686 10.17 -46.82 -39.30
CA MET A 686 11.34 -47.49 -39.87
C MET A 686 11.04 -48.95 -40.25
N SER A 687 10.30 -49.67 -39.40
CA SER A 687 9.84 -51.05 -39.68
C SER A 687 8.90 -51.12 -40.88
N ASP A 688 8.01 -50.14 -41.04
CA ASP A 688 7.11 -50.06 -42.20
C ASP A 688 7.90 -49.85 -43.51
N ILE A 689 8.95 -49.00 -43.47
CA ILE A 689 9.87 -48.83 -44.61
C ILE A 689 10.61 -50.14 -44.93
N ASP A 690 11.03 -50.89 -43.92
CA ASP A 690 11.68 -52.20 -44.13
C ASP A 690 10.73 -53.21 -44.79
N THR A 691 9.45 -53.17 -44.45
CA THR A 691 8.42 -54.04 -45.04
C THR A 691 8.19 -53.73 -46.53
N ILE A 692 8.40 -52.48 -46.95
CA ILE A 692 8.35 -52.06 -48.36
C ILE A 692 9.64 -52.44 -49.11
N GLU A 693 10.81 -52.29 -48.50
CA GLU A 693 12.11 -52.49 -49.16
C GLU A 693 12.47 -53.97 -49.35
N ASN A 694 12.27 -54.80 -48.32
CA ASN A 694 12.77 -56.18 -48.27
C ASN A 694 12.27 -57.11 -49.40
N PRO A 695 10.96 -57.14 -49.75
CA PRO A 695 10.47 -58.07 -50.77
C PRO A 695 10.84 -57.67 -52.21
N ARG A 696 11.24 -56.41 -52.45
CA ARG A 696 11.43 -55.88 -53.81
C ARG A 696 12.55 -56.56 -54.59
N LYS A 697 13.66 -56.89 -53.92
CA LYS A 697 14.80 -57.56 -54.56
C LYS A 697 14.44 -58.93 -55.11
N GLU A 698 13.59 -59.66 -54.39
CA GLU A 698 13.13 -60.99 -54.80
C GLU A 698 12.14 -60.90 -55.97
N VAL A 699 11.24 -59.91 -55.94
CA VAL A 699 10.31 -59.61 -57.06
C VAL A 699 11.06 -59.21 -58.33
N MET A 700 12.08 -58.34 -58.23
CA MET A 700 12.90 -57.92 -59.37
C MET A 700 13.71 -59.08 -59.97
N ASN A 701 14.25 -59.97 -59.14
CA ASN A 701 14.91 -61.19 -59.62
C ASN A 701 13.93 -62.15 -60.31
N GLY A 702 12.70 -62.28 -59.80
CA GLY A 702 11.64 -63.06 -60.43
C GLY A 702 11.22 -62.51 -61.79
N LEU A 703 11.16 -61.18 -61.93
CA LEU A 703 10.86 -60.50 -63.18
C LEU A 703 11.96 -60.70 -64.23
N ASP A 704 13.23 -60.55 -63.86
CA ASP A 704 14.40 -60.80 -64.74
C ASP A 704 14.39 -62.23 -65.30
N LYS A 705 14.11 -63.21 -64.43
CA LYS A 705 14.00 -64.62 -64.82
C LYS A 705 12.91 -64.85 -65.87
N ARG A 706 11.72 -64.29 -65.66
CA ARG A 706 10.58 -64.42 -66.59
C ARG A 706 10.85 -63.74 -67.93
N VAL A 707 11.50 -62.57 -67.94
CA VAL A 707 11.90 -61.87 -69.18
C VAL A 707 12.87 -62.74 -70.00
N LYS A 708 13.84 -63.39 -69.35
CA LYS A 708 14.78 -64.33 -69.99
C LYS A 708 14.11 -65.59 -70.53
N GLU A 709 13.14 -66.16 -69.80
CA GLU A 709 12.36 -67.32 -70.24
C GLU A 709 11.52 -67.02 -71.49
N VAL A 710 10.87 -65.85 -71.54
CA VAL A 710 10.09 -65.40 -72.71
C VAL A 710 11.01 -65.18 -73.92
N SER A 711 12.18 -64.57 -73.73
CA SER A 711 13.18 -64.39 -74.80
C SER A 711 13.71 -65.72 -75.37
N ALA A 712 13.88 -66.74 -74.52
CA ALA A 712 14.23 -68.09 -74.93
C ALA A 712 13.10 -68.80 -75.70
N GLY A 713 11.84 -68.59 -75.27
CA GLY A 713 10.65 -69.10 -75.95
C GLY A 713 10.50 -68.55 -77.38
N ILE A 714 10.71 -67.24 -77.56
CA ILE A 714 10.70 -66.56 -78.87
C ILE A 714 11.74 -67.20 -79.81
N SER A 715 12.94 -67.49 -79.30
CA SER A 715 14.03 -68.12 -80.08
C SER A 715 13.71 -69.57 -80.48
N THR A 716 12.99 -70.31 -79.64
CA THR A 716 12.63 -71.71 -79.91
C THR A 716 11.48 -71.82 -80.91
N GLY A 717 10.55 -70.86 -80.89
CA GLY A 717 9.47 -70.76 -81.89
C GLY A 717 9.98 -70.43 -83.29
N GLN A 718 10.98 -69.55 -83.38
CA GLN A 718 11.64 -69.15 -84.63
C GLN A 718 12.24 -70.34 -85.40
N GLU A 719 12.90 -71.26 -84.70
CA GLU A 719 13.56 -72.41 -85.33
C GLU A 719 12.58 -73.49 -85.81
N LYS A 720 11.45 -73.66 -85.12
CA LYS A 720 10.40 -74.62 -85.53
C LYS A 720 9.67 -74.18 -86.80
N ILE A 721 9.44 -72.88 -86.97
CA ILE A 721 8.77 -72.32 -88.15
C ILE A 721 9.67 -72.47 -89.41
N LYS A 722 10.99 -72.45 -89.23
CA LYS A 722 11.98 -72.69 -90.30
C LYS A 722 11.93 -74.09 -90.90
N VAL A 723 11.58 -75.10 -90.10
CA VAL A 723 11.41 -76.50 -90.53
C VAL A 723 10.09 -76.69 -91.30
N ILE A 724 9.01 -76.09 -90.82
CA ILE A 724 7.67 -76.17 -91.42
C ILE A 724 7.62 -75.53 -92.81
N ALA A 725 8.41 -74.47 -93.04
CA ALA A 725 8.54 -73.83 -94.35
C ALA A 725 9.06 -74.76 -95.47
N GLY A 726 9.79 -75.83 -95.13
CA GLY A 726 10.29 -76.83 -96.10
C GLY A 726 9.24 -77.85 -96.55
N GLU A 727 8.24 -78.15 -95.70
CA GLU A 727 7.20 -79.14 -95.99
C GLU A 727 6.08 -78.56 -96.86
N GLN A 728 5.86 -77.25 -96.80
CA GLN A 728 4.77 -76.54 -97.51
C GLN A 728 4.92 -76.47 -99.04
N CYS A 729 6.07 -76.80 -99.62
CA CYS A 729 6.24 -76.87 -101.08
C CYS A 729 5.52 -78.07 -101.73
N ALA A 730 5.17 -79.12 -100.98
CA ALA A 730 4.48 -80.30 -101.50
C ALA A 730 2.94 -80.20 -101.41
N THR A 731 2.41 -79.37 -100.50
CA THR A 731 0.98 -79.20 -100.26
C THR A 731 0.31 -78.18 -101.22
N ALA A 732 1.10 -77.41 -101.97
CA ALA A 732 0.61 -76.41 -102.93
C ALA A 732 -0.27 -77.00 -104.06
N ASP A 733 -0.09 -78.28 -104.39
CA ASP A 733 -0.88 -78.97 -105.43
C ASP A 733 -2.27 -79.43 -104.94
N GLU A 734 -2.48 -79.59 -103.63
CA GLU A 734 -3.78 -79.99 -103.04
C GLU A 734 -4.66 -78.77 -102.65
N LEU A 735 -4.05 -77.58 -102.56
CA LEU A 735 -4.65 -76.36 -102.00
C LEU A 735 -5.61 -75.62 -102.95
N TYR A 736 -5.51 -75.82 -104.27
CA TYR A 736 -6.48 -75.25 -105.23
C TYR A 736 -7.89 -75.86 -105.07
N ALA A 737 -7.98 -77.11 -104.62
CA ALA A 737 -9.26 -77.80 -104.44
C ALA A 737 -9.98 -77.47 -103.12
N ASP A 738 -9.24 -77.14 -102.06
CA ASP A 738 -9.82 -76.79 -100.74
C ASP A 738 -10.21 -75.30 -100.63
N ALA A 739 -9.54 -74.42 -101.39
CA ALA A 739 -9.77 -72.96 -101.40
C ALA A 739 -11.21 -72.55 -101.78
N GLN A 740 -11.92 -73.38 -102.57
CA GLN A 740 -13.32 -73.13 -102.92
C GLN A 740 -14.30 -73.38 -101.75
N THR A 741 -13.92 -74.20 -100.77
CA THR A 741 -14.82 -74.65 -99.69
C THR A 741 -14.68 -73.82 -98.41
N LYS A 742 -13.55 -73.13 -98.22
CA LYS A 742 -13.25 -72.34 -97.00
C LYS A 742 -13.67 -70.86 -97.06
N GLU A 743 -13.82 -70.28 -98.26
CA GLU A 743 -14.39 -68.94 -98.45
C GLU A 743 -15.76 -68.82 -97.77
N MET A 744 -16.59 -69.86 -97.93
CA MET A 744 -17.94 -69.93 -97.40
C MET A 744 -17.99 -70.03 -95.85
N VAL A 745 -16.94 -70.52 -95.18
CA VAL A 745 -16.87 -70.67 -93.71
C VAL A 745 -16.32 -69.42 -93.01
N PHE A 746 -15.43 -68.67 -93.67
CA PHE A 746 -14.85 -67.45 -93.12
C PHE A 746 -15.88 -66.34 -92.96
N GLU A 747 -16.78 -66.21 -93.93
CA GLU A 747 -17.76 -65.12 -93.98
C GLU A 747 -18.96 -65.34 -93.04
N GLU A 748 -19.42 -66.59 -92.86
CA GLU A 748 -20.58 -66.88 -92.00
C GLU A 748 -20.25 -67.04 -90.49
N ASP A 749 -19.01 -67.42 -90.10
CA ASP A 749 -18.71 -67.72 -88.68
C ASP A 749 -17.54 -66.89 -88.09
N ILE A 750 -16.39 -66.81 -88.77
CA ILE A 750 -15.14 -66.27 -88.18
C ILE A 750 -15.13 -64.74 -88.14
N SER A 751 -15.54 -64.08 -89.23
CA SER A 751 -15.59 -62.61 -89.34
C SER A 751 -16.56 -61.99 -88.30
N SER A 752 -17.73 -62.61 -88.15
CA SER A 752 -18.77 -62.19 -87.19
C SER A 752 -18.34 -62.36 -85.73
N ARG A 753 -17.65 -63.46 -85.38
CA ARG A 753 -17.19 -63.73 -84.00
C ARG A 753 -16.02 -62.82 -83.59
N ARG A 754 -15.06 -62.58 -84.50
CA ARG A 754 -13.86 -61.76 -84.21
C ARG A 754 -14.20 -60.28 -84.08
N LYS A 755 -15.12 -59.74 -84.89
CA LYS A 755 -15.64 -58.36 -84.74
C LYS A 755 -16.28 -58.15 -83.36
N SER A 756 -17.13 -59.08 -82.92
CA SER A 756 -17.76 -59.05 -81.60
C SER A 756 -16.75 -59.06 -80.44
N GLN A 757 -15.67 -59.83 -80.56
CA GLN A 757 -14.65 -59.98 -79.52
C GLN A 757 -13.69 -58.77 -79.41
N VAL A 758 -13.35 -58.14 -80.56
CA VAL A 758 -12.56 -56.90 -80.62
C VAL A 758 -13.35 -55.72 -80.04
N ASP A 759 -14.65 -55.65 -80.32
CA ASP A 759 -15.54 -54.63 -79.75
C ASP A 759 -15.68 -54.81 -78.22
N GLN A 760 -15.81 -56.05 -77.71
CA GLN A 760 -15.86 -56.34 -76.27
C GLN A 760 -14.54 -56.02 -75.55
N ASN A 761 -13.39 -56.30 -76.16
CA ASN A 761 -12.08 -56.00 -75.56
C ASN A 761 -11.84 -54.48 -75.45
N LYS A 762 -12.25 -53.69 -76.44
CA LYS A 762 -12.23 -52.23 -76.37
C LYS A 762 -13.09 -51.72 -75.21
N GLU A 763 -14.31 -52.24 -75.09
CA GLU A 763 -15.24 -51.85 -74.03
C GLU A 763 -14.69 -52.20 -72.63
N HIS A 764 -14.06 -53.37 -72.46
CA HIS A 764 -13.45 -53.79 -71.21
C HIS A 764 -12.25 -52.90 -70.80
N ILE A 765 -11.39 -52.52 -71.75
CA ILE A 765 -10.23 -51.63 -71.49
C ILE A 765 -10.69 -50.22 -71.16
N LEU A 766 -11.69 -49.69 -71.88
CA LEU A 766 -12.24 -48.36 -71.62
C LEU A 766 -12.96 -48.32 -70.26
N ASN A 767 -13.72 -49.36 -69.90
CA ASN A 767 -14.39 -49.44 -68.59
C ASN A 767 -13.38 -49.58 -67.43
N GLY A 768 -12.36 -50.44 -67.57
CA GLY A 768 -11.31 -50.57 -66.53
C GLY A 768 -10.45 -49.30 -66.37
N THR A 769 -10.19 -48.57 -67.46
CA THR A 769 -9.48 -47.28 -67.42
C THR A 769 -10.35 -46.19 -66.79
N ALA A 770 -11.67 -46.19 -67.06
CA ALA A 770 -12.63 -45.28 -66.44
C ALA A 770 -12.75 -45.54 -64.93
N ASP A 771 -12.80 -46.80 -64.49
CA ASP A 771 -12.84 -47.17 -63.07
C ASP A 771 -11.55 -46.75 -62.35
N TYR A 772 -10.38 -47.07 -62.91
CA TYR A 772 -9.08 -46.65 -62.36
C TYR A 772 -8.96 -45.12 -62.27
N ALA A 773 -9.40 -44.40 -63.31
CA ALA A 773 -9.40 -42.94 -63.33
C ALA A 773 -10.36 -42.34 -62.28
N ASN A 774 -11.54 -42.94 -62.09
CA ASN A 774 -12.53 -42.49 -61.11
C ASN A 774 -12.06 -42.76 -59.67
N THR A 775 -11.49 -43.92 -59.39
CA THR A 775 -10.90 -44.25 -58.07
C THR A 775 -9.71 -43.32 -57.76
N THR A 776 -8.82 -43.10 -58.72
CA THR A 776 -7.65 -42.22 -58.53
C THR A 776 -8.07 -40.75 -58.38
N LYS A 777 -9.07 -40.29 -59.14
CA LYS A 777 -9.64 -38.94 -59.00
C LYS A 777 -10.30 -38.73 -57.64
N TYR A 778 -11.02 -39.73 -57.13
CA TYR A 778 -11.61 -39.68 -55.79
C TYR A 778 -10.54 -39.53 -54.70
N ILE A 779 -9.51 -40.40 -54.71
CA ILE A 779 -8.42 -40.39 -53.72
C ILE A 779 -7.61 -39.08 -53.79
N LEU A 780 -7.29 -38.58 -54.99
CA LEU A 780 -6.58 -37.30 -55.15
C LEU A 780 -7.45 -36.10 -54.74
N SER A 781 -8.75 -36.14 -54.99
CA SER A 781 -9.69 -35.09 -54.55
C SER A 781 -9.88 -35.08 -53.04
N GLU A 782 -9.87 -36.24 -52.39
CA GLU A 782 -9.92 -36.39 -50.95
C GLU A 782 -8.62 -35.89 -50.29
N GLY A 783 -7.44 -36.26 -50.82
CA GLY A 783 -6.16 -35.74 -50.34
C GLY A 783 -6.03 -34.22 -50.51
N THR A 784 -6.57 -33.67 -51.60
CA THR A 784 -6.64 -32.21 -51.83
C THR A 784 -7.61 -31.53 -50.85
N ALA A 785 -8.76 -32.15 -50.57
CA ALA A 785 -9.75 -31.64 -49.62
C ALA A 785 -9.20 -31.65 -48.17
N GLN A 786 -8.54 -32.72 -47.75
CA GLN A 786 -7.90 -32.83 -46.43
C GLN A 786 -6.75 -31.82 -46.28
N THR A 787 -5.93 -31.62 -47.32
CA THR A 787 -4.85 -30.62 -47.32
C THR A 787 -5.41 -29.19 -47.19
N ASN A 788 -6.53 -28.89 -47.86
CA ASN A 788 -7.20 -27.59 -47.76
C ASN A 788 -7.92 -27.38 -46.41
N ASP A 789 -8.55 -28.43 -45.85
CA ASP A 789 -9.15 -28.39 -44.52
C ASP A 789 -8.08 -28.12 -43.44
N LEU A 790 -6.93 -28.79 -43.53
CA LEU A 790 -5.80 -28.54 -42.64
C LEU A 790 -5.22 -27.12 -42.80
N LYS A 791 -5.08 -26.64 -44.05
CA LYS A 791 -4.66 -25.25 -44.33
C LYS A 791 -5.60 -24.22 -43.70
N ASN A 792 -6.91 -24.44 -43.80
CA ASN A 792 -7.92 -23.54 -43.23
C ASN A 792 -7.90 -23.60 -41.69
N LYS A 793 -7.80 -24.78 -41.08
CA LYS A 793 -7.69 -24.92 -39.61
C LYS A 793 -6.43 -24.27 -39.04
N ILE A 794 -5.29 -24.42 -39.72
CA ILE A 794 -4.03 -23.75 -39.33
C ILE A 794 -4.16 -22.23 -39.50
N GLY A 795 -4.83 -21.76 -40.56
CA GLY A 795 -5.14 -20.34 -40.77
C GLY A 795 -6.04 -19.77 -39.67
N ASP A 796 -7.13 -20.46 -39.34
CA ASP A 796 -8.08 -20.04 -38.30
C ASP A 796 -7.43 -20.02 -36.92
N PHE A 797 -6.60 -21.01 -36.58
CA PHE A 797 -5.86 -21.02 -35.31
C PHE A 797 -4.90 -19.82 -35.17
N VAL A 798 -4.21 -19.43 -36.25
CA VAL A 798 -3.25 -18.30 -36.21
C VAL A 798 -3.96 -16.94 -36.22
N MET A 799 -5.04 -16.81 -36.97
CA MET A 799 -5.80 -15.55 -37.12
C MET A 799 -6.77 -15.31 -35.97
N ASN A 800 -7.54 -16.32 -35.55
CA ASN A 800 -8.65 -16.16 -34.60
C ASN A 800 -8.26 -16.53 -33.16
N ASP A 801 -7.49 -17.61 -32.96
CA ASP A 801 -7.13 -18.07 -31.60
C ASP A 801 -5.87 -17.36 -31.06
N ILE A 802 -4.82 -17.22 -31.88
CA ILE A 802 -3.54 -16.60 -31.47
C ILE A 802 -3.45 -15.10 -31.80
N LYS A 803 -4.21 -14.60 -32.78
CA LYS A 803 -4.19 -13.19 -33.27
C LYS A 803 -2.77 -12.68 -33.56
N ALA A 804 -2.02 -13.43 -34.35
CA ALA A 804 -0.61 -13.14 -34.62
C ALA A 804 -0.38 -11.86 -35.47
N GLU A 805 -1.38 -11.38 -36.20
CA GLU A 805 -1.29 -10.21 -37.11
C GLU A 805 -1.79 -8.88 -36.51
N GLU A 806 -2.29 -8.87 -35.28
CA GLU A 806 -2.75 -7.65 -34.61
C GLU A 806 -1.56 -6.73 -34.29
N GLU A 807 -1.59 -5.48 -34.78
CA GLU A 807 -0.49 -4.53 -34.68
C GLU A 807 -0.25 -4.11 -33.22
N ILE A 808 0.97 -4.30 -32.71
CA ILE A 808 1.32 -3.98 -31.33
C ILE A 808 1.51 -2.45 -31.24
N ALA A 809 0.67 -1.78 -30.44
CA ALA A 809 0.70 -0.32 -30.23
C ALA A 809 2.12 0.21 -29.92
N PRO A 810 2.49 1.43 -30.36
CA PRO A 810 3.84 1.97 -30.23
C PRO A 810 4.28 2.11 -28.76
N ASP A 811 5.60 2.11 -28.54
CA ASP A 811 6.21 2.16 -27.21
C ASP A 811 5.61 3.28 -26.36
N PRO A 812 5.10 2.97 -25.14
CA PRO A 812 4.69 4.01 -24.23
C PRO A 812 5.92 4.83 -23.84
N VAL A 813 5.96 6.07 -24.32
CA VAL A 813 7.03 7.02 -24.01
C VAL A 813 7.03 7.28 -22.51
N ARG A 814 8.08 6.84 -21.81
CA ARG A 814 8.27 7.16 -20.39
C ARG A 814 8.69 8.61 -20.25
N LEU A 815 7.92 9.39 -19.49
CA LEU A 815 8.24 10.77 -19.15
C LEU A 815 9.50 10.81 -18.27
N SER A 816 10.54 11.49 -18.76
CA SER A 816 11.74 11.79 -17.96
C SER A 816 11.38 12.82 -16.89
N LEU A 817 11.42 12.40 -15.62
CA LEU A 817 11.22 13.29 -14.48
C LEU A 817 12.59 13.82 -14.03
N SER A 818 12.86 15.08 -14.34
CA SER A 818 14.03 15.81 -13.84
C SER A 818 13.69 16.43 -12.48
N TYR A 819 14.45 16.08 -11.43
CA TYR A 819 14.36 16.69 -10.10
C TYR A 819 15.70 17.31 -9.69
N SER A 820 15.66 18.36 -8.86
CA SER A 820 16.83 19.11 -8.37
C SER A 820 17.19 18.67 -6.94
N GLU A 821 18.47 18.68 -6.59
CA GLU A 821 18.99 18.29 -5.26
C GLU A 821 19.30 19.50 -4.35
N ASP A 822 19.02 20.72 -4.80
CA ASP A 822 19.28 21.94 -4.04
C ASP A 822 18.12 22.26 -3.09
N PHE A 823 18.28 21.91 -1.81
CA PHE A 823 17.29 22.18 -0.76
C PHE A 823 17.54 23.46 0.06
N THR A 824 18.66 24.15 -0.12
CA THR A 824 19.08 25.22 0.79
C THR A 824 18.81 26.61 0.22
N SER A 825 17.92 27.37 0.85
CA SER A 825 17.69 28.81 0.57
C SER A 825 18.50 29.74 1.50
N THR A 826 19.29 29.18 2.43
CA THR A 826 20.02 29.96 3.45
C THR A 826 21.52 29.98 3.13
N PRO A 827 22.13 31.16 2.87
CA PRO A 827 23.57 31.27 2.65
C PRO A 827 24.36 30.87 3.91
N THR A 828 25.53 30.25 3.72
CA THR A 828 26.44 29.88 4.82
C THR A 828 26.91 31.11 5.63
N ASP A 829 27.25 30.91 6.91
CA ASP A 829 27.72 31.96 7.83
C ASP A 829 28.79 32.89 7.22
N ASP A 830 29.67 32.30 6.41
CA ASP A 830 30.78 32.96 5.69
C ASP A 830 30.33 33.88 4.54
N ALA A 831 29.10 33.73 4.04
CA ALA A 831 28.47 34.59 3.05
C ALA A 831 27.69 35.75 3.70
N ILE A 832 27.15 35.55 4.92
CA ILE A 832 26.40 36.57 5.67
C ILE A 832 27.35 37.59 6.32
N LEU A 833 28.54 37.15 6.76
CA LEU A 833 29.52 38.00 7.44
C LEU A 833 30.36 38.88 6.50
N ARG A 834 30.22 38.75 5.18
CA ARG A 834 31.11 39.40 4.19
C ARG A 834 30.83 40.88 3.92
N GLY A 835 30.17 41.61 4.83
CA GLY A 835 29.84 43.02 4.62
C GLY A 835 29.44 43.84 5.85
N ARG A 836 29.78 43.42 7.08
CA ARG A 836 29.49 44.22 8.27
C ARG A 836 30.72 44.36 9.18
N ASP A 837 31.39 45.49 9.07
CA ASP A 837 32.39 45.95 10.03
C ASP A 837 31.71 46.29 11.37
N PHE A 838 31.99 45.51 12.40
CA PHE A 838 31.77 45.93 13.78
C PHE A 838 33.11 46.38 14.36
N VAL A 839 33.32 47.70 14.38
CA VAL A 839 34.42 48.33 15.10
C VAL A 839 34.21 48.11 16.61
N SER A 840 35.11 47.34 17.23
CA SER A 840 35.18 47.18 18.67
C SER A 840 35.71 48.48 19.28
N ASN A 841 34.85 49.19 20.00
CA ASN A 841 35.19 50.41 20.73
C ASN A 841 35.61 50.02 22.15
N ASP A 842 36.90 49.71 22.33
CA ASP A 842 37.57 49.75 23.62
C ASP A 842 38.86 50.55 23.47
N GLU A 843 39.11 51.42 24.44
CA GLU A 843 40.19 52.42 24.54
C GLU A 843 40.01 53.76 23.81
N MET A 844 39.37 54.71 24.50
CA MET A 844 39.67 56.13 24.27
C MET A 844 39.47 56.98 25.52
N ILE A 845 40.44 57.02 26.44
CA ILE A 845 40.79 58.24 27.19
C ILE A 845 42.30 58.28 27.42
N LEU A 846 42.89 59.45 27.11
CA LEU A 846 44.24 59.97 27.43
C LEU A 846 45.28 59.89 26.30
N SER A 847 45.36 60.94 25.48
CA SER A 847 46.37 61.99 25.71
C SER A 847 46.30 63.11 24.65
N ASN A 848 46.35 64.34 25.13
CA ASN A 848 46.61 65.55 24.36
C ASN A 848 48.06 65.55 23.83
N GLY A 849 48.28 66.09 22.64
CA GLY A 849 49.62 66.58 22.27
C GLY A 849 49.87 66.76 20.76
N HIS A 850 49.86 68.01 20.31
CA HIS A 850 50.43 68.56 19.08
C HIS A 850 51.33 67.68 18.19
N SER A 851 51.12 67.71 16.87
CA SER A 851 52.06 68.30 15.90
C SER A 851 51.60 68.11 14.44
N LYS A 852 51.95 69.10 13.62
CA LYS A 852 51.74 69.29 12.18
C LYS A 852 52.44 68.25 11.28
N GLY A 853 51.94 68.12 10.04
CA GLY A 853 52.67 67.66 8.84
C GLY A 853 51.77 66.85 7.89
N SER A 854 51.11 67.45 6.88
CA SER A 854 51.58 67.56 5.48
C SER A 854 52.05 66.21 4.90
N ILE A 855 51.32 65.60 3.96
CA ILE A 855 51.56 65.62 2.48
C ILE A 855 50.28 65.02 1.84
N PHE A 856 49.41 65.74 1.12
CA PHE A 856 49.40 66.15 -0.30
C PHE A 856 49.49 65.02 -1.36
N THR A 857 48.45 64.97 -2.21
CA THR A 857 48.41 64.55 -3.65
C THR A 857 48.57 63.06 -3.99
N ASP A 858 47.77 62.43 -4.86
CA ASP A 858 47.20 62.87 -6.15
C ASP A 858 45.89 62.10 -6.51
N ILE A 859 44.80 62.80 -6.90
CA ILE A 859 44.23 62.96 -8.27
C ILE A 859 43.52 61.69 -8.77
N LYS A 860 42.18 61.57 -8.90
CA LYS A 860 41.15 62.40 -9.56
C LYS A 860 41.30 62.50 -11.09
N SER A 861 40.72 61.55 -11.84
CA SER A 861 40.17 61.69 -13.23
C SER A 861 40.22 60.33 -13.93
N LEU A 862 39.36 59.92 -14.85
CA LEU A 862 38.11 60.38 -15.46
C LEU A 862 37.55 59.08 -16.09
N LEU A 863 36.29 58.73 -15.88
CA LEU A 863 35.25 58.79 -16.92
C LEU A 863 35.58 58.15 -18.28
N LEU A 864 34.64 57.29 -18.68
CA LEU A 864 34.10 57.06 -20.04
C LEU A 864 34.73 56.00 -20.95
N PHE A 865 33.85 55.05 -21.30
CA PHE A 865 33.68 54.43 -22.64
C PHE A 865 34.83 53.48 -23.07
N ASN A 866 34.62 52.35 -23.73
CA ASN A 866 33.51 51.86 -24.52
C ASN A 866 33.65 50.34 -24.71
N ALA A 867 32.58 49.74 -25.18
CA ALA A 867 32.38 48.32 -25.44
C ALA A 867 33.38 47.65 -26.42
N SER A 868 33.35 46.32 -26.31
CA SER A 868 33.44 45.33 -27.40
C SER A 868 34.79 44.65 -27.68
N GLN A 869 34.76 43.35 -27.35
CA GLN A 869 34.97 42.21 -28.25
C GLN A 869 36.30 41.42 -28.19
N VAL A 870 36.07 40.13 -27.93
CA VAL A 870 36.69 38.92 -28.54
C VAL A 870 38.08 38.53 -28.04
N LEU A 871 38.10 37.48 -27.21
CA LEU A 871 38.36 36.12 -27.68
C LEU A 871 37.60 35.10 -26.81
#